data_AF-A0A067CJL0-F1
#
_entry.id   AF-A0A067CJL0-F1
#
_cell.length_a   1.000
_cell.length_b   1.000
_cell.length_c   1.000
_cell.angle_alpha   90.00
_cell.angle_beta   90.00
_cell.angle_gamma   90.00
#
_symmetry.space_group_name_H-M   'P 1'
#
loop_
_entity.id
_entity.type
_entity.pdbx_description
1 polymer ?
#
loop_
_entity_poly.entity_id
_entity_poly.type
_entity_poly.pdbx_seq_one_letter_code
_entity_poly.pdbx_strand_id
1 'polypeptide(L)'
;MSDDADLFAFVQGIMLPHCFSHKSQGTDLRMTIHGIDVDWPLAPAHAAALMATDQLRVLPPAAITSCAHLDNQDEWRHVLARLKLDGLHPFHVELAHVAIDSVGSASALRAPHGPPRTFATLLYMCPSDCVGGAVTITFDDRTTTYDALLGEYVVYFNTCTVSVAPIVSGTRGVLVYHVTYHELTCETAMVWAPPPLPSRAQIDQAIANQGDEDYCAMQVVLETPCAAPRFETLDGRDKAIVDWLLRAGCFDIAFMRVGEYHTYVWMDGCETPTYPITLLNATFHPQCATPALVQEACRWRSMSTYLYDDVTAFHEMDPTLACLVFWPKAHRLTLLGLPQTVRLLRSIVFDKTDHDNLGYSSRLALFAAATRLFISDTPGPRQDERTDEMLLEMACLLYDYGDAALLGEFLSEREWDGQDDMAAVVAMAVDRFGRAAMEAPLRNLSAFTSARFRYQVLEHLTQDNDWQHASWLYDIAHGWWAGARNSVAYPYMPPTEGKLVGALQLEAWLHAHAITPDVRALLALRLPLDVITGIRAALVNVPPLLQVLSHHPKGVRMLPCALWAVRTIALPPALHRAYVDLAVRCCCDGDANNDAGLAYLLLLTSGSDAFEVVAAVAASRRSSGQFQRTLQANATFSAEQTIALRPFISR
;
A
#
# COMPACT_ATOMS: atom_id res chain seq x y z
N MET A 1 8.92 -22.24 8.03
CA MET A 1 8.43 -20.86 7.86
C MET A 1 7.32 -20.63 8.87
N SER A 2 7.27 -19.44 9.47
CA SER A 2 6.17 -19.06 10.38
C SER A 2 4.83 -19.08 9.63
N ASP A 3 3.73 -19.35 10.33
CA ASP A 3 2.38 -19.22 9.78
C ASP A 3 2.04 -17.75 9.43
N ASP A 4 2.83 -16.79 9.94
CA ASP A 4 2.70 -15.35 9.68
C ASP A 4 3.61 -14.83 8.55
N ALA A 5 4.18 -15.71 7.71
CA ALA A 5 5.05 -15.26 6.62
C ALA A 5 4.24 -14.51 5.54
N ASP A 6 4.71 -13.32 5.17
CA ASP A 6 4.18 -12.56 4.03
C ASP A 6 4.69 -13.11 2.69
N LEU A 7 4.16 -12.56 1.59
CA LEU A 7 4.53 -12.99 0.24
C LEU A 7 6.01 -12.66 -0.07
N PHE A 8 6.58 -11.66 0.59
CA PHE A 8 7.98 -11.28 0.47
C PHE A 8 8.92 -12.34 1.07
N ALA A 9 8.63 -12.84 2.26
CA ALA A 9 9.37 -13.93 2.90
C ALA A 9 9.38 -15.18 2.01
N PHE A 10 8.28 -15.48 1.31
CA PHE A 10 8.26 -16.53 0.30
C PHE A 10 9.19 -16.22 -0.88
N VAL A 11 9.16 -15.01 -1.41
CA VAL A 11 10.06 -14.59 -2.50
C VAL A 11 11.52 -14.72 -2.07
N GLN A 12 11.90 -14.25 -0.88
CA GLN A 12 13.26 -14.38 -0.35
C GLN A 12 13.69 -15.84 -0.29
N GLY A 13 12.82 -16.72 0.21
CA GLY A 13 13.08 -18.15 0.25
C GLY A 13 13.18 -18.82 -1.12
N ILE A 14 12.33 -18.40 -2.06
CA ILE A 14 12.36 -18.87 -3.45
C ILE A 14 13.63 -18.40 -4.17
N MET A 15 14.07 -17.17 -3.88
CA MET A 15 15.27 -16.57 -4.42
C MET A 15 16.55 -17.23 -3.94
N LEU A 16 16.50 -18.01 -2.86
CA LEU A 16 17.62 -18.78 -2.36
C LEU A 16 17.97 -19.91 -3.36
N PRO A 17 19.12 -19.84 -4.05
CA PRO A 17 19.48 -20.85 -5.03
C PRO A 17 19.88 -22.16 -4.34
N HIS A 18 19.53 -23.30 -4.94
CA HIS A 18 19.91 -24.61 -4.41
C HIS A 18 21.36 -25.00 -4.77
N CYS A 19 21.85 -24.43 -5.87
CA CYS A 19 23.24 -24.45 -6.28
C CYS A 19 23.58 -23.19 -7.07
N PHE A 20 24.87 -22.89 -7.26
CA PHE A 20 25.34 -21.78 -8.07
C PHE A 20 26.70 -22.11 -8.66
N SER A 21 26.98 -21.62 -9.88
CA SER A 21 28.31 -21.73 -10.49
C SER A 21 28.93 -20.37 -10.82
N HIS A 22 30.25 -20.30 -10.76
CA HIS A 22 31.04 -19.13 -11.13
C HIS A 22 32.31 -19.53 -11.86
N LYS A 23 32.58 -18.90 -13.01
CA LYS A 23 33.81 -19.14 -13.74
C LYS A 23 34.95 -18.35 -13.12
N SER A 24 36.00 -19.06 -12.68
CA SER A 24 37.14 -18.42 -12.01
C SER A 24 37.95 -17.57 -12.99
N GLN A 25 38.47 -16.44 -12.51
CA GLN A 25 39.29 -15.53 -13.30
C GLN A 25 40.77 -15.96 -13.29
N GLY A 26 41.17 -16.71 -14.32
CA GLY A 26 42.58 -16.77 -14.78
C GLY A 26 43.63 -17.22 -13.77
N THR A 27 43.29 -18.15 -12.89
CA THR A 27 44.20 -18.76 -11.93
C THR A 27 45.20 -19.73 -12.57
N ASP A 28 46.31 -19.96 -11.87
CA ASP A 28 47.32 -20.96 -12.27
C ASP A 28 46.70 -22.36 -12.29
N LEU A 29 46.79 -23.01 -13.45
CA LEU A 29 46.23 -24.34 -13.72
C LEU A 29 47.17 -25.48 -13.27
N ARG A 30 48.26 -25.14 -12.58
CA ARG A 30 49.21 -26.11 -12.03
C ARG A 30 48.79 -26.65 -10.69
N MET A 31 49.01 -27.94 -10.51
CA MET A 31 48.77 -28.64 -9.26
C MET A 31 49.83 -29.72 -9.07
N THR A 32 50.29 -29.91 -7.83
CA THR A 32 51.16 -31.03 -7.49
C THR A 32 50.36 -32.07 -6.72
N ILE A 33 50.15 -33.24 -7.34
CA ILE A 33 49.39 -34.37 -6.76
C ILE A 33 50.36 -35.53 -6.53
N HIS A 34 50.52 -35.97 -5.27
CA HIS A 34 51.49 -37.00 -4.88
C HIS A 34 52.93 -36.73 -5.39
N GLY A 35 53.34 -35.46 -5.44
CA GLY A 35 54.65 -35.05 -5.95
C GLY A 35 54.77 -35.03 -7.48
N ILE A 36 53.68 -35.27 -8.21
CA ILE A 36 53.61 -35.14 -9.67
C ILE A 36 53.02 -33.77 -10.00
N ASP A 37 53.79 -32.94 -10.70
CA ASP A 37 53.30 -31.67 -11.23
C ASP A 37 52.44 -31.94 -12.47
N VAL A 38 51.20 -31.47 -12.41
CA VAL A 38 50.23 -31.59 -13.50
C VAL A 38 49.70 -30.22 -13.90
N ASP A 39 49.47 -30.07 -15.21
CA ASP A 39 48.72 -28.97 -15.79
C ASP A 39 47.30 -29.46 -16.13
N TRP A 40 46.31 -28.57 -16.00
CA TRP A 40 44.93 -28.83 -16.43
C TRP A 40 44.65 -28.13 -17.78
N PRO A 41 44.01 -28.79 -18.77
CA PRO A 41 43.48 -30.17 -18.75
C PRO A 41 44.55 -31.25 -18.58
N LEU A 42 44.20 -32.30 -17.83
CA LEU A 42 45.15 -33.35 -17.43
C LEU A 42 45.62 -34.15 -18.65
N ALA A 43 46.93 -34.13 -18.92
CA ALA A 43 47.49 -34.91 -20.00
C ALA A 43 47.26 -36.43 -19.80
N PRO A 44 46.98 -37.21 -20.85
CA PRO A 44 46.68 -38.64 -20.72
C PRO A 44 47.75 -39.46 -19.98
N ALA A 45 49.03 -39.08 -20.10
CA ALA A 45 50.13 -39.72 -19.37
C ALA A 45 50.05 -39.46 -17.86
N HIS A 46 49.68 -38.24 -17.45
CA HIS A 46 49.47 -37.89 -16.04
C HIS A 46 48.19 -38.54 -15.50
N ALA A 47 47.12 -38.57 -16.29
CA ALA A 47 45.89 -39.30 -15.95
C ALA A 47 46.18 -40.79 -15.71
N ALA A 48 46.93 -41.45 -16.60
CA ALA A 48 47.32 -42.86 -16.42
C ALA A 48 48.19 -43.08 -15.18
N ALA A 49 49.16 -42.20 -14.91
CA ALA A 49 50.01 -42.26 -13.72
C ALA A 49 49.22 -42.04 -12.42
N LEU A 50 48.27 -41.11 -12.44
CA LEU A 50 47.45 -40.77 -11.28
C LEU A 50 46.25 -41.67 -11.10
N MET A 51 45.71 -42.33 -12.11
CA MET A 51 44.53 -43.20 -11.96
C MET A 51 44.89 -44.68 -11.84
N ALA A 52 46.08 -45.08 -12.30
CA ALA A 52 46.48 -46.49 -12.37
C ALA A 52 45.40 -47.35 -13.07
N THR A 53 44.86 -48.38 -12.41
CA THR A 53 43.77 -49.24 -12.94
C THR A 53 42.36 -48.76 -12.58
N ASP A 54 42.23 -47.76 -11.71
CA ASP A 54 40.94 -47.31 -11.22
C ASP A 54 40.37 -46.25 -12.16
N GLN A 55 39.07 -46.33 -12.48
CA GLN A 55 38.41 -45.37 -13.37
C GLN A 55 37.82 -44.15 -12.62
N LEU A 56 37.90 -44.18 -11.28
CA LEU A 56 37.61 -43.07 -10.38
C LEU A 56 38.62 -43.14 -9.25
N ARG A 57 39.36 -42.05 -9.02
CA ARG A 57 40.28 -41.95 -7.88
C ARG A 57 39.90 -40.78 -7.00
N VAL A 58 39.59 -41.07 -5.74
CA VAL A 58 39.36 -40.07 -4.69
C VAL A 58 40.59 -40.04 -3.78
N LEU A 59 41.21 -38.87 -3.69
CA LEU A 59 42.46 -38.63 -2.98
C LEU A 59 42.20 -37.76 -1.75
N PRO A 60 42.84 -38.06 -0.60
CA PRO A 60 42.71 -37.23 0.60
C PRO A 60 43.39 -35.87 0.39
N PRO A 61 43.05 -34.84 1.21
CA PRO A 61 43.62 -33.51 1.11
C PRO A 61 45.16 -33.48 1.11
N ALA A 62 45.78 -34.34 1.93
CA ALA A 62 47.24 -34.48 2.03
C ALA A 62 47.94 -34.95 0.74
N ALA A 63 47.18 -35.40 -0.27
CA ALA A 63 47.73 -35.76 -1.58
C ALA A 63 48.11 -34.53 -2.42
N ILE A 64 47.55 -33.35 -2.15
CA ILE A 64 47.95 -32.10 -2.81
C ILE A 64 48.97 -31.37 -1.96
N THR A 65 50.10 -31.03 -2.57
CA THR A 65 51.16 -30.23 -1.92
C THR A 65 51.24 -28.80 -2.45
N SER A 66 50.63 -28.51 -3.59
CA SER A 66 50.56 -27.17 -4.18
C SER A 66 49.37 -27.05 -5.13
N CYS A 67 48.53 -26.04 -4.94
CA CYS A 67 47.50 -25.62 -5.90
C CYS A 67 46.98 -24.21 -5.53
N ALA A 68 46.90 -23.31 -6.51
CA ALA A 68 46.41 -21.94 -6.31
C ALA A 68 44.95 -21.87 -5.83
N HIS A 69 44.16 -22.93 -6.05
CA HIS A 69 42.76 -23.00 -5.66
C HIS A 69 42.52 -23.44 -4.22
N LEU A 70 43.54 -23.91 -3.48
CA LEU A 70 43.37 -24.32 -2.08
C LEU A 70 42.97 -23.16 -1.18
N ASP A 71 43.55 -21.98 -1.40
CA ASP A 71 43.40 -20.79 -0.56
C ASP A 71 42.78 -19.60 -1.31
N ASN A 72 41.99 -19.85 -2.35
CA ASN A 72 41.41 -18.79 -3.18
C ASN A 72 40.20 -18.13 -2.50
N GLN A 73 40.49 -17.32 -1.48
CA GLN A 73 39.48 -16.83 -0.57
C GLN A 73 38.50 -15.82 -1.17
N ASP A 74 38.88 -15.15 -2.25
CA ASP A 74 38.03 -14.14 -2.86
C ASP A 74 36.98 -14.80 -3.78
N GLU A 75 37.40 -15.80 -4.57
CA GLU A 75 36.53 -16.52 -5.51
C GLU A 75 35.45 -17.33 -4.78
N TRP A 76 35.83 -18.12 -3.77
CA TRP A 76 34.84 -18.94 -3.07
C TRP A 76 33.86 -18.10 -2.24
N ARG A 77 34.24 -16.90 -1.79
CA ARG A 77 33.39 -15.97 -1.03
C ARG A 77 32.37 -15.36 -1.97
N HIS A 78 32.78 -15.02 -3.19
CA HIS A 78 31.86 -14.59 -4.23
C HIS A 78 30.81 -15.65 -4.52
N VAL A 79 31.23 -16.91 -4.71
CA VAL A 79 30.33 -18.05 -4.96
C VAL A 79 29.40 -18.30 -3.78
N LEU A 80 29.92 -18.27 -2.55
CA LEU A 80 29.13 -18.53 -1.33
C LEU A 80 28.18 -17.39 -0.98
N ALA A 81 28.56 -16.14 -1.23
CA ALA A 81 27.66 -14.99 -1.07
C ALA A 81 26.42 -15.11 -1.97
N ARG A 82 26.52 -15.81 -3.10
CA ARG A 82 25.38 -16.05 -4.00
C ARG A 82 24.38 -17.06 -3.47
N LEU A 83 24.75 -17.90 -2.49
CA LEU A 83 23.77 -18.64 -1.70
C LEU A 83 22.98 -17.74 -0.74
N LYS A 84 23.11 -16.40 -0.81
CA LYS A 84 22.44 -15.41 0.05
C LYS A 84 22.51 -15.78 1.52
N LEU A 85 23.65 -16.32 1.93
CA LEU A 85 24.00 -16.50 3.32
C LEU A 85 24.47 -15.11 3.77
N ASP A 86 23.62 -14.38 4.47
CA ASP A 86 23.81 -12.97 4.81
C ASP A 86 25.20 -12.76 5.41
N GLY A 87 25.80 -11.57 5.25
CA GLY A 87 27.16 -11.25 5.75
C GLY A 87 27.36 -11.40 7.26
N LEU A 88 26.32 -11.79 8.00
CA LEU A 88 26.30 -12.13 9.42
C LEU A 88 26.66 -13.60 9.72
N HIS A 89 26.89 -14.44 8.71
CA HIS A 89 27.15 -15.88 8.87
C HIS A 89 28.61 -16.22 8.57
N PRO A 90 29.54 -16.12 9.54
CA PRO A 90 30.88 -16.62 9.33
C PRO A 90 30.83 -18.12 9.02
N PHE A 91 31.55 -18.53 7.98
CA PHE A 91 31.69 -19.92 7.55
C PHE A 91 33.16 -20.28 7.37
N HIS A 92 33.46 -21.56 7.49
CA HIS A 92 34.76 -22.13 7.14
C HIS A 92 34.61 -23.04 5.94
N VAL A 93 35.63 -23.03 5.10
CA VAL A 93 35.72 -23.92 3.96
C VAL A 93 37.01 -24.72 4.07
N GLU A 94 36.89 -26.03 4.00
CA GLU A 94 37.98 -26.99 4.21
C GLU A 94 38.00 -27.99 3.06
N LEU A 95 39.18 -28.28 2.50
CA LEU A 95 39.30 -29.29 1.44
C LEU A 95 38.94 -30.67 2.01
N ALA A 96 37.91 -31.31 1.45
CA ALA A 96 37.46 -32.63 1.81
C ALA A 96 38.28 -33.72 1.09
N HIS A 97 38.38 -33.59 -0.24
CA HIS A 97 39.11 -34.53 -1.09
C HIS A 97 39.32 -33.95 -2.49
N VAL A 98 40.11 -34.68 -3.28
CA VAL A 98 40.36 -34.39 -4.69
C VAL A 98 39.96 -35.61 -5.50
N ALA A 99 39.15 -35.43 -6.53
CA ALA A 99 38.71 -36.53 -7.37
C ALA A 99 39.26 -36.38 -8.79
N ILE A 100 39.73 -37.49 -9.34
CA ILE A 100 40.00 -37.65 -10.78
C ILE A 100 39.01 -38.70 -11.29
N ASP A 101 38.12 -38.28 -12.18
CA ASP A 101 36.98 -39.08 -12.62
C ASP A 101 36.98 -39.23 -14.14
N SER A 102 36.98 -40.47 -14.62
CA SER A 102 36.86 -40.81 -16.04
C SER A 102 35.57 -41.56 -16.38
N VAL A 103 34.65 -41.75 -15.41
CA VAL A 103 33.43 -42.55 -15.61
C VAL A 103 32.15 -41.73 -15.53
N GLY A 104 32.15 -40.62 -14.80
CA GLY A 104 30.90 -39.88 -14.57
C GLY A 104 30.28 -40.15 -13.21
N SER A 105 31.05 -40.22 -12.12
CA SER A 105 30.50 -40.61 -10.81
C SER A 105 30.07 -39.43 -9.94
N ALA A 106 28.84 -39.49 -9.41
CA ALA A 106 28.39 -38.55 -8.39
C ALA A 106 29.19 -38.63 -7.09
N SER A 107 29.81 -39.78 -6.77
CA SER A 107 30.67 -39.89 -5.58
C SER A 107 31.94 -39.05 -5.70
N ALA A 108 32.39 -38.70 -6.91
CA ALA A 108 33.51 -37.80 -7.12
C ALA A 108 33.22 -36.39 -6.58
N LEU A 109 31.95 -35.97 -6.63
CA LEU A 109 31.51 -34.62 -6.30
C LEU A 109 30.98 -34.47 -4.88
N ARG A 110 30.63 -35.57 -4.21
CA ARG A 110 30.01 -35.54 -2.87
C ARG A 110 31.04 -35.70 -1.77
N ALA A 111 30.89 -34.96 -0.68
CA ALA A 111 31.67 -35.12 0.54
C ALA A 111 30.78 -35.59 1.73
N PRO A 112 30.43 -36.89 1.81
CA PRO A 112 29.36 -37.37 2.69
C PRO A 112 29.65 -37.35 4.21
N HIS A 113 30.88 -37.03 4.64
CA HIS A 113 31.30 -37.14 6.05
C HIS A 113 32.04 -35.88 6.54
N GLY A 114 31.42 -34.72 6.40
CA GLY A 114 32.02 -33.46 6.84
C GLY A 114 32.03 -33.25 8.35
N PRO A 115 32.79 -32.24 8.83
CA PRO A 115 32.73 -31.78 10.22
C PRO A 115 31.29 -31.45 10.67
N PRO A 116 31.01 -31.40 11.98
CA PRO A 116 29.76 -30.86 12.48
C PRO A 116 29.47 -29.49 11.85
N ARG A 117 28.20 -29.20 11.56
CA ARG A 117 27.78 -27.96 10.91
C ARG A 117 28.15 -27.80 9.43
N THR A 118 28.55 -28.88 8.75
CA THR A 118 28.65 -28.87 7.28
C THR A 118 27.25 -28.81 6.65
N PHE A 119 26.96 -27.75 5.91
CA PHE A 119 25.65 -27.53 5.30
C PHE A 119 25.69 -27.50 3.76
N ALA A 120 26.84 -27.21 3.17
CA ALA A 120 27.02 -27.17 1.71
C ALA A 120 28.34 -27.83 1.28
N THR A 121 28.42 -28.16 -0.01
CA THR A 121 29.63 -28.62 -0.69
C THR A 121 30.01 -27.59 -1.73
N LEU A 122 31.28 -27.16 -1.71
CA LEU A 122 31.88 -26.33 -2.75
C LEU A 122 32.80 -27.20 -3.60
N LEU A 123 32.68 -27.06 -4.91
CA LEU A 123 33.49 -27.72 -5.92
C LEU A 123 34.33 -26.68 -6.64
N TYR A 124 35.55 -27.03 -6.98
CA TYR A 124 36.27 -26.40 -8.09
C TYR A 124 36.48 -27.45 -9.18
N MET A 125 35.85 -27.23 -10.32
CA MET A 125 35.95 -28.09 -11.50
C MET A 125 37.15 -27.64 -12.32
N CYS A 126 38.25 -28.40 -12.27
CA CYS A 126 39.44 -28.09 -13.05
C CYS A 126 39.13 -28.06 -14.55
N PRO A 127 39.82 -27.24 -15.36
CA PRO A 127 39.73 -27.35 -16.82
C PRO A 127 39.95 -28.79 -17.26
N SER A 128 39.10 -29.28 -18.16
CA SER A 128 39.00 -30.69 -18.52
C SER A 128 38.82 -30.84 -20.03
N ASP A 129 39.31 -31.96 -20.57
CA ASP A 129 39.06 -32.40 -21.95
C ASP A 129 37.91 -33.43 -22.03
N CYS A 130 37.22 -33.66 -20.91
CA CYS A 130 36.20 -34.70 -20.84
C CYS A 130 34.99 -34.40 -21.72
N VAL A 131 34.47 -35.43 -22.38
CA VAL A 131 33.22 -35.39 -23.16
C VAL A 131 32.16 -36.20 -22.41
N GLY A 132 30.98 -35.61 -22.24
CA GLY A 132 29.95 -36.14 -21.33
C GLY A 132 30.15 -35.62 -19.91
N GLY A 133 29.70 -36.37 -18.91
CA GLY A 133 29.93 -35.97 -17.51
C GLY A 133 29.03 -34.85 -16.98
N ALA A 134 27.95 -34.49 -17.68
CA ALA A 134 27.03 -33.42 -17.27
C ALA A 134 26.59 -33.60 -15.81
N VAL A 135 26.69 -32.54 -15.03
CA VAL A 135 26.37 -32.55 -13.58
C VAL A 135 24.99 -31.98 -13.38
N THR A 136 24.10 -32.78 -12.82
CA THR A 136 22.74 -32.36 -12.47
C THR A 136 22.61 -32.30 -10.96
N ILE A 137 22.23 -31.13 -10.44
CA ILE A 137 21.97 -30.89 -9.03
C ILE A 137 20.47 -30.62 -8.88
N THR A 138 19.82 -31.37 -8.01
CA THR A 138 18.37 -31.33 -7.82
C THR A 138 18.03 -31.19 -6.34
N PHE A 139 17.16 -30.23 -6.01
CA PHE A 139 16.54 -30.07 -4.71
C PHE A 139 15.02 -29.94 -4.90
N ASP A 140 14.26 -30.90 -4.38
CA ASP A 140 12.82 -31.04 -4.65
C ASP A 140 12.49 -30.98 -6.15
N ASP A 141 11.79 -29.94 -6.59
CA ASP A 141 11.41 -29.70 -7.99
C ASP A 141 12.35 -28.72 -8.73
N ARG A 142 13.43 -28.27 -8.08
CA ARG A 142 14.45 -27.39 -8.67
C ARG A 142 15.60 -28.25 -9.18
N THR A 143 15.93 -28.14 -10.47
CA THR A 143 17.02 -28.90 -11.08
C THR A 143 17.86 -28.00 -11.97
N THR A 144 19.16 -27.95 -11.73
CA THR A 144 20.14 -27.28 -12.61
C THR A 144 21.09 -28.32 -13.18
N THR A 145 21.28 -28.32 -14.50
CA THR A 145 22.21 -29.20 -15.21
C THR A 145 23.31 -28.37 -15.85
N TYR A 146 24.55 -28.76 -15.59
CA TYR A 146 25.74 -28.16 -16.17
C TYR A 146 26.34 -29.14 -17.18
N ASP A 147 26.23 -28.83 -18.48
CA ASP A 147 26.71 -29.70 -19.56
C ASP A 147 28.24 -29.78 -19.60
N ALA A 148 28.93 -28.67 -19.31
CA ALA A 148 30.38 -28.60 -19.20
C ALA A 148 30.78 -27.58 -18.13
N LEU A 149 31.57 -28.02 -17.15
CA LEU A 149 32.13 -27.18 -16.10
C LEU A 149 33.65 -27.16 -16.29
N LEU A 150 34.20 -26.03 -16.73
CA LEU A 150 35.61 -25.91 -17.16
C LEU A 150 36.28 -24.71 -16.47
N GLY A 151 36.95 -24.98 -15.34
CA GLY A 151 37.57 -23.94 -14.52
C GLY A 151 36.55 -23.15 -13.71
N GLU A 152 35.54 -23.82 -13.18
CA GLU A 152 34.39 -23.19 -12.52
C GLU A 152 34.23 -23.68 -11.09
N TYR A 153 33.90 -22.75 -10.19
CA TYR A 153 33.41 -23.08 -8.88
C TYR A 153 31.93 -23.43 -8.96
N VAL A 154 31.51 -24.47 -8.24
CA VAL A 154 30.10 -24.83 -8.09
C VAL A 154 29.83 -25.08 -6.62
N VAL A 155 28.82 -24.43 -6.05
CA VAL A 155 28.39 -24.68 -4.68
C VAL A 155 26.97 -25.22 -4.67
N TYR A 156 26.66 -26.13 -3.76
CA TYR A 156 25.30 -26.62 -3.53
C TYR A 156 25.07 -27.04 -2.08
N PHE A 157 23.82 -26.95 -1.62
CA PHE A 157 23.43 -27.44 -0.29
C PHE A 157 23.53 -28.96 -0.21
N ASN A 158 23.97 -29.51 0.92
CA ASN A 158 24.13 -30.96 1.08
C ASN A 158 22.80 -31.74 1.08
N THR A 159 21.68 -31.04 1.20
CA THR A 159 20.34 -31.60 0.98
C THR A 159 20.01 -31.84 -0.48
N CYS A 160 20.77 -31.27 -1.42
CA CYS A 160 20.62 -31.52 -2.85
C CYS A 160 21.07 -32.93 -3.22
N THR A 161 20.36 -33.52 -4.18
CA THR A 161 20.80 -34.73 -4.88
C THR A 161 21.67 -34.36 -6.06
N VAL A 162 22.81 -35.04 -6.20
CA VAL A 162 23.73 -34.83 -7.33
C VAL A 162 23.77 -36.09 -8.18
N SER A 163 23.46 -35.98 -9.46
CA SER A 163 23.66 -37.04 -10.45
C SER A 163 24.64 -36.56 -11.52
N VAL A 164 25.37 -37.50 -12.11
CA VAL A 164 26.34 -37.17 -13.13
C VAL A 164 26.18 -38.12 -14.31
N ALA A 165 26.07 -37.56 -15.51
CA ALA A 165 26.02 -38.36 -16.74
C ALA A 165 27.36 -39.08 -16.97
N PRO A 166 27.39 -40.19 -17.72
CA PRO A 166 28.64 -40.88 -18.02
C PRO A 166 29.65 -39.98 -18.74
N ILE A 167 30.93 -40.11 -18.39
CA ILE A 167 32.04 -39.56 -19.17
C ILE A 167 32.37 -40.56 -20.28
N VAL A 168 32.36 -40.11 -21.52
CA VAL A 168 32.58 -40.93 -22.72
C VAL A 168 34.06 -40.94 -23.11
N SER A 169 34.78 -39.84 -22.87
CA SER A 169 36.22 -39.73 -23.09
C SER A 169 36.83 -38.64 -22.20
N GLY A 170 38.14 -38.72 -21.98
CA GLY A 170 38.90 -37.75 -21.17
C GLY A 170 38.75 -37.97 -19.66
N THR A 171 39.24 -37.02 -18.86
CA THR A 171 39.20 -37.09 -17.39
C THR A 171 38.92 -35.72 -16.80
N ARG A 172 38.05 -35.64 -15.78
CA ARG A 172 37.89 -34.40 -14.99
C ARG A 172 38.65 -34.47 -13.68
N GLY A 173 39.19 -33.32 -13.27
CA GLY A 173 39.68 -33.07 -11.92
C GLY A 173 38.69 -32.23 -11.15
N VAL A 174 38.46 -32.57 -9.89
CA VAL A 174 37.58 -31.81 -9.00
C VAL A 174 38.22 -31.69 -7.63
N LEU A 175 38.28 -30.48 -7.11
CA LEU A 175 38.56 -30.24 -5.69
C LEU A 175 37.23 -30.07 -4.98
N VAL A 176 37.01 -30.85 -3.93
CA VAL A 176 35.76 -30.85 -3.17
C VAL A 176 36.03 -30.34 -1.77
N TYR A 177 35.24 -29.36 -1.34
CA TYR A 177 35.38 -28.69 -0.05
C TYR A 177 34.09 -28.84 0.77
N HIS A 178 34.27 -28.98 2.09
CA HIS A 178 33.22 -28.80 3.07
C HIS A 178 32.98 -27.32 3.32
N VAL A 179 31.72 -26.90 3.35
CA VAL A 179 31.32 -25.56 3.81
C VAL A 179 30.58 -25.72 5.13
N THR A 180 31.15 -25.15 6.20
CA THR A 180 30.67 -25.31 7.58
C THR A 180 30.34 -23.97 8.21
N TYR A 181 29.29 -23.91 9.03
CA TYR A 181 29.05 -22.73 9.85
C TYR A 181 30.12 -22.58 10.94
N HIS A 182 30.56 -21.36 11.19
CA HIS A 182 31.40 -21.04 12.33
C HIS A 182 30.69 -21.41 13.64
N GLU A 183 31.46 -21.74 14.67
CA GLU A 183 30.91 -22.16 15.98
C GLU A 183 30.02 -21.08 16.63
N LEU A 184 30.32 -19.81 16.32
CA LEU A 184 29.63 -18.62 16.83
C LEU A 184 28.34 -18.27 16.06
N THR A 185 28.05 -18.93 14.94
CA THR A 185 26.80 -18.67 14.19
C THR A 185 25.61 -19.17 15.01
N CYS A 186 24.59 -18.32 15.18
CA CYS A 186 23.39 -18.66 15.93
C CYS A 186 22.55 -19.71 15.19
N GLU A 187 22.04 -20.72 15.89
CA GLU A 187 21.27 -21.82 15.27
C GLU A 187 20.05 -21.34 14.49
N THR A 188 19.37 -20.30 14.99
CA THR A 188 18.18 -19.71 14.33
C THR A 188 18.50 -19.02 13.00
N ALA A 189 19.77 -18.69 12.77
CA ALA A 189 20.25 -18.06 11.55
C ALA A 189 20.86 -19.08 10.57
N MET A 190 20.98 -20.35 10.96
CA MET A 190 21.57 -21.38 10.08
C MET A 190 20.58 -21.82 9.01
N VAL A 191 20.99 -21.68 7.75
CA VAL A 191 20.27 -22.17 6.58
C VAL A 191 20.88 -23.50 6.13
N TRP A 192 20.16 -24.59 6.32
CA TRP A 192 20.64 -25.94 6.00
C TRP A 192 20.23 -26.44 4.62
N ALA A 193 19.19 -25.83 4.07
CA ALA A 193 18.61 -26.17 2.79
C ALA A 193 17.88 -24.95 2.24
N PRO A 194 17.66 -24.88 0.92
CA PRO A 194 16.67 -23.97 0.37
C PRO A 194 15.31 -24.26 1.01
N PRO A 195 14.51 -23.24 1.37
CA PRO A 195 13.18 -23.49 1.88
C PRO A 195 12.33 -24.14 0.78
N PRO A 196 11.43 -25.08 1.16
CA PRO A 196 10.51 -25.67 0.21
C PRO A 196 9.63 -24.58 -0.39
N LEU A 197 9.12 -24.82 -1.59
CA LEU A 197 8.17 -23.89 -2.20
C LEU A 197 6.89 -23.80 -1.34
N PRO A 198 6.30 -22.60 -1.20
CA PRO A 198 5.10 -22.42 -0.38
C PRO A 198 3.94 -23.27 -0.91
N SER A 199 3.16 -23.85 0.00
CA SER A 199 1.91 -24.51 -0.33
C SER A 199 0.85 -23.49 -0.76
N ARG A 200 -0.20 -23.95 -1.47
CA ARG A 200 -1.30 -23.07 -1.90
C ARG A 200 -1.98 -22.33 -0.73
N ALA A 201 -2.20 -23.02 0.38
CA ALA A 201 -2.83 -22.41 1.57
C ALA A 201 -1.97 -21.29 2.17
N GLN A 202 -0.65 -21.48 2.20
CA GLN A 202 0.30 -20.45 2.65
C GLN A 202 0.30 -19.24 1.72
N ILE A 203 0.23 -19.46 0.41
CA ILE A 203 0.10 -18.37 -0.58
C ILE A 203 -1.19 -17.58 -0.35
N ASP A 204 -2.33 -18.27 -0.21
CA ASP A 204 -3.62 -17.62 0.00
C ASP A 204 -3.63 -16.80 1.30
N GLN A 205 -3.01 -17.31 2.36
CA GLN A 205 -2.84 -16.58 3.63
C GLN A 205 -1.96 -15.34 3.46
N ALA A 206 -0.81 -15.46 2.78
CA ALA A 206 0.07 -14.32 2.55
C ALA A 206 -0.57 -13.23 1.69
N ILE A 207 -1.37 -13.60 0.67
CA ILE A 207 -2.14 -12.64 -0.14
C ILE A 207 -3.17 -11.91 0.73
N ALA A 208 -3.82 -12.60 1.65
CA ALA A 208 -4.77 -11.99 2.58
C ALA A 208 -4.08 -11.00 3.53
N ASN A 209 -2.87 -11.34 4.00
CA ASN A 209 -2.08 -10.49 4.88
C ASN A 209 -1.48 -9.26 4.14
N GLN A 210 -1.33 -9.32 2.82
CA GLN A 210 -0.75 -8.23 2.01
C GLN A 210 -1.66 -6.99 1.90
N GLY A 211 -2.91 -7.05 2.40
CA GLY A 211 -3.84 -5.91 2.34
C GLY A 211 -3.33 -4.64 3.03
N ASP A 212 -2.41 -4.78 3.97
CA ASP A 212 -1.85 -3.68 4.78
C ASP A 212 -0.48 -3.19 4.28
N GLU A 213 0.05 -3.78 3.20
CA GLU A 213 1.40 -3.53 2.71
C GLU A 213 1.45 -2.46 1.60
N ASP A 214 2.52 -1.66 1.58
CA ASP A 214 2.74 -0.58 0.60
C ASP A 214 3.13 -1.07 -0.80
N TYR A 215 3.19 -2.39 -1.02
CA TYR A 215 3.62 -3.02 -2.26
C TYR A 215 2.67 -4.15 -2.66
N CYS A 216 2.39 -4.26 -3.96
CA CYS A 216 1.45 -5.26 -4.49
C CYS A 216 2.08 -6.22 -5.51
N ALA A 217 3.35 -6.01 -5.87
CA ALA A 217 4.11 -6.83 -6.79
C ALA A 217 5.45 -7.26 -6.20
N MET A 218 5.92 -8.42 -6.66
CA MET A 218 7.17 -9.05 -6.26
C MET A 218 8.11 -9.14 -7.44
N GLN A 219 9.40 -9.20 -7.13
CA GLN A 219 10.45 -9.36 -8.11
C GLN A 219 11.38 -10.53 -7.79
N VAL A 220 11.84 -11.17 -8.85
CA VAL A 220 12.76 -12.30 -8.85
C VAL A 220 13.83 -12.01 -9.89
N VAL A 221 15.07 -11.86 -9.43
CA VAL A 221 16.24 -11.72 -10.31
C VAL A 221 16.51 -13.07 -10.95
N LEU A 222 16.61 -13.10 -12.29
CA LEU A 222 16.90 -14.32 -13.04
C LEU A 222 18.28 -14.88 -12.67
N GLU A 223 18.38 -16.20 -12.58
CA GLU A 223 19.64 -16.91 -12.30
C GLU A 223 20.62 -16.74 -13.45
N THR A 224 20.10 -16.82 -14.68
CA THR A 224 20.85 -16.55 -15.90
C THR A 224 20.51 -15.13 -16.38
N PRO A 225 21.42 -14.16 -16.21
CA PRO A 225 21.19 -12.79 -16.66
C PRO A 225 20.86 -12.74 -18.15
N CYS A 226 19.68 -12.21 -18.48
CA CYS A 226 19.24 -12.08 -19.87
C CYS A 226 18.52 -10.75 -20.09
N ALA A 227 18.87 -10.05 -21.16
CA ALA A 227 18.21 -8.81 -21.55
C ALA A 227 16.84 -9.04 -22.22
N ALA A 228 16.60 -10.22 -22.79
CA ALA A 228 15.37 -10.54 -23.52
C ALA A 228 14.91 -11.98 -23.25
N PRO A 229 14.57 -12.33 -21.99
CA PRO A 229 14.14 -13.67 -21.63
C PRO A 229 12.82 -14.02 -22.32
N ARG A 230 12.65 -15.31 -22.62
CA ARG A 230 11.39 -15.89 -23.10
C ARG A 230 10.99 -17.03 -22.17
N PHE A 231 9.70 -17.17 -21.90
CA PHE A 231 9.23 -18.20 -20.97
C PHE A 231 9.53 -19.61 -21.48
N GLU A 232 9.52 -19.81 -22.79
CA GLU A 232 9.80 -21.10 -23.43
C GLU A 232 11.29 -21.50 -23.35
N THR A 233 12.18 -20.54 -23.09
CA THR A 233 13.62 -20.76 -23.02
C THR A 233 14.14 -20.75 -21.59
N LEU A 234 13.27 -20.57 -20.59
CA LEU A 234 13.69 -20.67 -19.19
C LEU A 234 14.09 -22.11 -18.85
N ASP A 235 15.11 -22.24 -18.02
CA ASP A 235 15.57 -23.49 -17.44
C ASP A 235 15.84 -23.30 -15.93
N GLY A 236 16.41 -24.33 -15.30
CA GLY A 236 16.92 -24.22 -13.94
C GLY A 236 15.90 -23.75 -12.90
N ARG A 237 16.37 -22.88 -12.00
CA ARG A 237 15.54 -22.26 -10.95
C ARG A 237 14.44 -21.39 -11.54
N ASP A 238 14.76 -20.58 -12.56
CA ASP A 238 13.83 -19.59 -13.09
C ASP A 238 12.58 -20.26 -13.70
N LYS A 239 12.75 -21.38 -14.41
CA LYS A 239 11.63 -22.20 -14.89
C LYS A 239 10.83 -22.80 -13.75
N ALA A 240 11.49 -23.36 -12.72
CA ALA A 240 10.81 -23.96 -11.57
C ALA A 240 9.91 -22.94 -10.83
N ILE A 241 10.39 -21.69 -10.70
CA ILE A 241 9.61 -20.58 -10.12
C ILE A 241 8.39 -20.28 -10.97
N VAL A 242 8.54 -20.11 -12.29
CA VAL A 242 7.42 -19.83 -13.19
C VAL A 242 6.41 -20.98 -13.16
N ASP A 243 6.85 -22.23 -13.25
CA ASP A 243 5.96 -23.41 -13.19
C ASP A 243 5.22 -23.49 -11.85
N TRP A 244 5.86 -23.11 -10.74
CA TRP A 244 5.21 -23.01 -9.43
C TRP A 244 4.17 -21.90 -9.37
N LEU A 245 4.48 -20.68 -9.83
CA LEU A 245 3.53 -19.56 -9.90
C LEU A 245 2.31 -19.91 -10.77
N LEU A 246 2.54 -20.60 -11.89
CA LEU A 246 1.48 -21.07 -12.80
C LEU A 246 0.62 -22.16 -12.17
N ARG A 247 1.24 -23.14 -11.48
CA ARG A 247 0.51 -24.17 -10.72
C ARG A 247 -0.34 -23.56 -9.62
N ALA A 248 0.13 -22.50 -8.96
CA ALA A 248 -0.69 -21.75 -8.02
C ALA A 248 -1.88 -21.11 -8.75
N GLY A 249 -1.67 -20.45 -9.88
CA GLY A 249 -2.77 -19.94 -10.72
C GLY A 249 -3.46 -18.67 -10.18
N CYS A 250 -3.00 -18.12 -9.05
CA CYS A 250 -3.44 -16.84 -8.50
C CYS A 250 -2.54 -15.65 -8.86
N PHE A 251 -1.49 -15.85 -9.67
CA PHE A 251 -0.56 -14.80 -10.03
C PHE A 251 -0.65 -14.42 -11.51
N ASP A 252 -0.42 -13.14 -11.78
CA ASP A 252 0.08 -12.69 -13.08
C ASP A 252 1.60 -12.68 -13.05
N ILE A 253 2.21 -12.97 -14.20
CA ILE A 253 3.65 -13.11 -14.35
C ILE A 253 4.07 -12.34 -15.59
N ALA A 254 5.13 -11.54 -15.47
CA ALA A 254 5.73 -10.86 -16.60
C ALA A 254 7.25 -10.78 -16.45
N PHE A 255 7.95 -10.60 -17.57
CA PHE A 255 9.31 -10.09 -17.53
C PHE A 255 9.32 -8.57 -17.59
N MET A 256 10.20 -7.96 -16.79
CA MET A 256 10.42 -6.52 -16.76
C MET A 256 11.91 -6.22 -16.91
N ARG A 257 12.26 -5.31 -17.81
CA ARG A 257 13.62 -4.74 -17.83
C ARG A 257 13.76 -3.70 -16.75
N VAL A 258 14.85 -3.78 -16.02
CA VAL A 258 15.29 -2.72 -15.13
C VAL A 258 15.77 -1.58 -16.03
N GLY A 259 15.23 -0.37 -15.94
CA GLY A 259 15.71 0.75 -16.77
C GLY A 259 17.10 1.23 -16.35
N GLU A 260 17.76 2.06 -17.17
CA GLU A 260 18.96 2.78 -16.75
C GLU A 260 18.65 3.64 -15.51
N TYR A 261 19.34 3.34 -14.42
CA TYR A 261 19.34 4.17 -13.23
C TYR A 261 20.06 5.49 -13.55
N HIS A 262 19.31 6.58 -13.68
CA HIS A 262 19.91 7.91 -13.60
C HIS A 262 19.95 8.34 -12.13
N THR A 263 21.08 8.11 -11.48
CA THR A 263 21.44 8.82 -10.25
C THR A 263 21.71 10.29 -10.62
N TYR A 264 20.80 11.19 -10.24
CA TYR A 264 21.14 12.61 -10.16
C TYR A 264 21.44 12.96 -8.71
N VAL A 265 22.63 13.51 -8.50
CA VAL A 265 23.02 14.22 -7.27
C VAL A 265 22.90 15.71 -7.58
N TRP A 266 21.91 16.46 -7.07
CA TRP A 266 22.02 17.94 -6.98
C TRP A 266 21.17 18.63 -5.88
N MET A 267 21.88 19.57 -5.22
CA MET A 267 21.59 20.84 -4.53
C MET A 267 20.54 21.06 -3.41
N ASP A 268 19.47 20.27 -3.22
CA ASP A 268 18.33 20.80 -2.42
C ASP A 268 17.95 19.98 -1.17
N GLY A 269 18.56 18.81 -0.94
CA GLY A 269 18.42 18.05 0.33
C GLY A 269 17.05 17.42 0.60
N CYS A 270 16.05 17.57 -0.28
CA CYS A 270 14.79 16.84 -0.19
C CYS A 270 14.86 15.55 -1.00
N GLU A 271 14.98 14.44 -0.30
CA GLU A 271 14.99 13.07 -0.83
C GLU A 271 13.58 12.65 -1.24
N THR A 272 13.25 12.74 -2.53
CA THR A 272 12.17 11.90 -3.08
C THR A 272 12.58 11.32 -4.42
N PRO A 273 12.86 10.01 -4.51
CA PRO A 273 13.08 9.35 -5.78
C PRO A 273 11.76 9.32 -6.58
N THR A 274 11.76 9.92 -7.77
CA THR A 274 10.73 9.71 -8.78
C THR A 274 11.40 9.19 -10.04
N TYR A 275 11.45 7.86 -10.15
CA TYR A 275 11.93 7.17 -11.35
C TYR A 275 10.75 6.61 -12.14
N PRO A 276 10.67 6.85 -13.46
CA PRO A 276 10.01 5.91 -14.34
C PRO A 276 11.01 4.81 -14.70
N ILE A 277 10.90 3.63 -14.07
CA ILE A 277 11.27 2.39 -14.77
C ILE A 277 10.36 2.36 -15.99
N THR A 278 10.90 2.79 -17.13
CA THR A 278 10.16 2.77 -18.39
C THR A 278 10.09 1.31 -18.81
N LEU A 279 8.89 0.73 -18.82
CA LEU A 279 8.70 -0.66 -19.22
C LEU A 279 9.04 -0.82 -20.71
N LEU A 280 10.23 -1.33 -20.96
CA LEU A 280 10.59 -1.86 -22.26
C LEU A 280 9.85 -3.19 -22.44
N ASN A 281 8.78 -3.18 -23.24
CA ASN A 281 8.02 -4.35 -23.71
C ASN A 281 7.87 -5.47 -22.66
N ALA A 282 7.03 -5.23 -21.64
CA ALA A 282 6.64 -6.28 -20.72
C ALA A 282 6.07 -7.48 -21.49
N THR A 283 6.66 -8.65 -21.26
CA THR A 283 6.21 -9.91 -21.86
C THR A 283 5.45 -10.68 -20.78
N PHE A 284 4.12 -10.71 -20.90
CA PHE A 284 3.24 -11.39 -19.95
C PHE A 284 3.16 -12.88 -20.27
N HIS A 285 3.09 -13.71 -19.24
CA HIS A 285 2.94 -15.15 -19.45
C HIS A 285 1.54 -15.46 -20.00
N PRO A 286 1.40 -16.16 -21.13
CA PRO A 286 0.12 -16.34 -21.81
C PRO A 286 -0.92 -17.10 -20.97
N GLN A 287 -0.50 -18.06 -20.13
CA GLN A 287 -1.41 -18.81 -19.26
C GLN A 287 -2.01 -18.00 -18.10
N CYS A 288 -1.42 -16.84 -17.75
CA CYS A 288 -1.98 -15.98 -16.70
C CYS A 288 -3.27 -15.29 -17.14
N ALA A 289 -3.50 -15.18 -18.46
CA ALA A 289 -4.60 -14.43 -19.07
C ALA A 289 -4.71 -13.03 -18.45
N THR A 290 -3.58 -12.31 -18.37
CA THR A 290 -3.57 -10.94 -17.84
C THR A 290 -4.38 -10.03 -18.77
N PRO A 291 -5.42 -9.33 -18.28
CA PRO A 291 -6.28 -8.51 -19.12
C PRO A 291 -5.49 -7.43 -19.85
N ALA A 292 -5.83 -7.13 -21.10
CA ALA A 292 -5.14 -6.11 -21.90
C ALA A 292 -5.07 -4.75 -21.21
N LEU A 293 -6.13 -4.39 -20.47
CA LEU A 293 -6.19 -3.14 -19.70
C LEU A 293 -5.12 -3.10 -18.58
N VAL A 294 -4.88 -4.21 -17.90
CA VAL A 294 -3.82 -4.32 -16.88
C VAL A 294 -2.44 -4.29 -17.57
N GLN A 295 -2.29 -4.99 -18.69
CA GLN A 295 -1.03 -4.97 -19.46
C GLN A 295 -0.67 -3.55 -19.92
N GLU A 296 -1.67 -2.79 -20.37
CA GLU A 296 -1.51 -1.39 -20.76
C GLU A 296 -1.22 -0.50 -19.55
N ALA A 297 -1.94 -0.66 -18.44
CA ALA A 297 -1.69 0.10 -17.21
C ALA A 297 -0.27 -0.09 -16.70
N CYS A 298 0.24 -1.33 -16.71
CA CYS A 298 1.64 -1.60 -16.42
C CYS A 298 2.53 -0.75 -17.32
N ARG A 299 2.35 -0.73 -18.65
CA ARG A 299 3.24 0.06 -19.56
C ARG A 299 3.34 1.54 -19.22
N TRP A 300 2.27 2.15 -18.70
CA TRP A 300 2.21 3.59 -18.43
C TRP A 300 2.58 3.96 -16.99
N ARG A 301 2.34 3.08 -16.02
CA ARG A 301 2.65 3.33 -14.61
C ARG A 301 3.94 2.60 -14.24
N SER A 302 4.86 3.30 -13.58
CA SER A 302 6.13 2.65 -13.23
C SER A 302 5.90 1.53 -12.20
N MET A 303 6.25 0.30 -12.58
CA MET A 303 6.09 -0.87 -11.73
C MET A 303 6.89 -0.77 -10.43
N SER A 304 7.98 0.01 -10.39
CA SER A 304 8.73 0.29 -9.16
C SER A 304 7.86 0.81 -8.03
N THR A 305 6.80 1.55 -8.36
CA THR A 305 5.86 2.07 -7.36
C THR A 305 5.12 0.97 -6.61
N TYR A 306 5.01 -0.23 -7.20
CA TYR A 306 4.29 -1.38 -6.61
C TYR A 306 5.22 -2.48 -6.12
N LEU A 307 6.51 -2.35 -6.40
CA LEU A 307 7.51 -3.30 -5.96
C LEU A 307 7.93 -2.95 -4.54
N TYR A 308 8.27 -3.99 -3.79
CA TYR A 308 8.83 -3.84 -2.45
C TYR A 308 10.10 -2.98 -2.47
N ASP A 309 10.21 -2.05 -1.51
CA ASP A 309 11.20 -0.97 -1.42
C ASP A 309 12.64 -1.42 -1.08
N ASP A 310 12.94 -2.72 -1.16
CA ASP A 310 14.32 -3.21 -1.17
C ASP A 310 14.95 -2.99 -2.56
N VAL A 311 15.03 -1.71 -2.93
CA VAL A 311 15.61 -1.21 -4.18
C VAL A 311 17.12 -1.48 -4.23
N THR A 312 17.73 -1.92 -3.12
CA THR A 312 19.17 -2.24 -3.06
C THR A 312 19.56 -3.35 -4.03
N ALA A 313 18.67 -4.33 -4.24
CA ALA A 313 18.89 -5.40 -5.23
C ALA A 313 19.04 -4.87 -6.66
N PHE A 314 18.46 -3.71 -6.98
CA PHE A 314 18.58 -3.11 -8.30
C PHE A 314 19.88 -2.33 -8.51
N HIS A 315 20.50 -1.80 -7.45
CA HIS A 315 21.76 -1.07 -7.57
C HIS A 315 22.91 -1.95 -8.10
N GLU A 316 22.81 -3.26 -7.89
CA GLU A 316 23.81 -4.23 -8.33
C GLU A 316 23.48 -4.86 -9.70
N MET A 317 22.26 -4.66 -10.22
CA MET A 317 21.86 -5.23 -11.50
C MET A 317 22.27 -4.34 -12.66
N ASP A 318 22.86 -4.95 -13.70
CA ASP A 318 23.06 -4.29 -14.98
C ASP A 318 21.68 -3.84 -15.54
N PRO A 319 21.50 -2.55 -15.86
CA PRO A 319 20.24 -1.98 -16.35
C PRO A 319 19.82 -2.50 -17.74
N THR A 320 20.60 -3.38 -18.35
CA THR A 320 20.18 -4.06 -19.58
C THR A 320 19.44 -5.37 -19.29
N LEU A 321 19.45 -5.86 -18.04
CA LEU A 321 18.90 -7.15 -17.66
C LEU A 321 17.40 -7.09 -17.34
N ALA A 322 16.72 -8.19 -17.63
CA ALA A 322 15.36 -8.40 -17.21
C ALA A 322 15.28 -9.17 -15.89
N CYS A 323 14.24 -8.88 -15.12
CA CYS A 323 13.80 -9.62 -13.96
C CYS A 323 12.41 -10.22 -14.22
N LEU A 324 12.09 -11.28 -13.46
CA LEU A 324 10.75 -11.81 -13.38
C LEU A 324 9.98 -10.98 -12.34
N VAL A 325 8.81 -10.49 -12.70
CA VAL A 325 7.87 -9.82 -11.79
C VAL A 325 6.56 -10.56 -11.77
N PHE A 326 5.94 -10.62 -10.59
CA PHE A 326 4.64 -11.25 -10.42
C PHE A 326 3.83 -10.55 -9.34
N TRP A 327 2.51 -10.65 -9.44
CA TRP A 327 1.58 -10.09 -8.45
C TRP A 327 0.33 -10.96 -8.36
N PRO A 328 -0.31 -11.04 -7.19
CA PRO A 328 -1.63 -11.64 -7.05
C PRO A 328 -2.64 -11.03 -8.02
N LYS A 329 -3.45 -11.87 -8.67
CA LYS A 329 -4.53 -11.41 -9.56
C LYS A 329 -5.54 -10.49 -8.83
N ALA A 330 -5.69 -10.64 -7.52
CA ALA A 330 -6.48 -9.73 -6.69
C ALA A 330 -5.96 -8.27 -6.73
N HIS A 331 -4.68 -8.06 -7.00
CA HIS A 331 -4.06 -6.73 -7.05
C HIS A 331 -4.12 -6.07 -8.44
N ARG A 332 -4.81 -6.68 -9.42
CA ARG A 332 -4.98 -6.10 -10.77
C ARG A 332 -5.61 -4.70 -10.76
N LEU A 333 -6.53 -4.43 -9.83
CA LEU A 333 -7.13 -3.09 -9.68
C LEU A 333 -6.14 -2.07 -9.12
N THR A 334 -5.29 -2.47 -8.17
CA THR A 334 -4.23 -1.61 -7.62
C THR A 334 -3.26 -1.17 -8.71
N LEU A 335 -2.83 -2.10 -9.57
CA LEU A 335 -1.98 -1.79 -10.73
C LEU A 335 -2.68 -0.89 -11.75
N LEU A 336 -3.98 -1.14 -12.00
CA LEU A 336 -4.79 -0.35 -12.92
C LEU A 336 -4.88 1.12 -12.48
N GLY A 337 -5.04 1.35 -11.17
CA GLY A 337 -5.14 2.68 -10.58
C GLY A 337 -6.56 3.24 -10.59
N LEU A 338 -6.81 4.14 -9.62
CA LEU A 338 -8.14 4.71 -9.37
C LEU A 338 -8.79 5.31 -10.63
N PRO A 339 -8.11 6.11 -11.48
CA PRO A 339 -8.76 6.72 -12.66
C PRO A 339 -9.23 5.69 -13.68
N GLN A 340 -8.42 4.65 -13.94
CA GLN A 340 -8.76 3.61 -14.91
C GLN A 340 -9.74 2.59 -14.33
N THR A 341 -9.70 2.34 -13.01
CA THR A 341 -10.73 1.58 -12.31
C THR A 341 -12.10 2.24 -12.48
N VAL A 342 -12.21 3.53 -12.22
CA VAL A 342 -13.46 4.28 -12.39
C VAL A 342 -13.96 4.22 -13.84
N ARG A 343 -13.07 4.41 -14.83
CA ARG A 343 -13.41 4.26 -16.25
C ARG A 343 -13.92 2.86 -16.62
N LEU A 344 -13.29 1.81 -16.08
CA LEU A 344 -13.71 0.43 -16.28
C LEU A 344 -15.10 0.18 -15.66
N LEU A 345 -15.33 0.64 -14.44
CA LEU A 345 -16.63 0.47 -13.79
C LEU A 345 -17.72 1.24 -14.54
N ARG A 346 -17.42 2.45 -15.04
CA ARG A 346 -18.30 3.24 -15.89
C ARG A 346 -18.69 2.49 -17.17
N SER A 347 -17.75 1.88 -17.88
CA SER A 347 -18.07 1.13 -19.09
C SER A 347 -18.93 -0.11 -18.80
N ILE A 348 -18.70 -0.78 -17.66
CA ILE A 348 -19.54 -1.90 -17.22
C ILE A 348 -20.99 -1.46 -16.95
N VAL A 349 -21.20 -0.31 -16.28
CA VAL A 349 -22.52 0.19 -15.91
C VAL A 349 -23.27 0.74 -17.13
N PHE A 350 -22.64 1.59 -17.93
CA PHE A 350 -23.33 2.36 -18.98
C PHE A 350 -23.17 1.77 -20.39
N ASP A 351 -21.97 1.30 -20.74
CA ASP A 351 -21.69 0.82 -22.11
C ASP A 351 -22.09 -0.66 -22.30
N LYS A 352 -22.37 -1.38 -21.21
CA LYS A 352 -22.74 -2.81 -21.18
C LYS A 352 -21.77 -3.70 -21.95
N THR A 353 -20.53 -3.25 -22.09
CA THR A 353 -19.45 -4.01 -22.69
C THR A 353 -19.15 -5.23 -21.84
N ASP A 354 -19.00 -6.38 -22.50
CA ASP A 354 -18.57 -7.60 -21.81
C ASP A 354 -17.07 -7.51 -21.57
N HIS A 355 -16.73 -6.96 -20.40
CA HIS A 355 -15.36 -6.94 -19.93
C HIS A 355 -15.08 -8.22 -19.16
N ASP A 356 -13.90 -8.79 -19.38
CA ASP A 356 -13.28 -9.66 -18.38
C ASP A 356 -13.32 -8.90 -17.05
N ASN A 357 -13.86 -9.51 -15.99
CA ASN A 357 -13.96 -8.92 -14.65
C ASN A 357 -12.58 -8.80 -14.01
N LEU A 358 -11.52 -8.54 -14.78
CA LEU A 358 -10.12 -8.61 -14.41
C LEU A 358 -9.76 -9.89 -13.66
N GLY A 359 -10.39 -11.02 -13.97
CA GLY A 359 -10.19 -12.29 -13.25
C GLY A 359 -10.87 -12.40 -11.88
N TYR A 360 -11.69 -11.43 -11.48
CA TYR A 360 -12.61 -11.59 -10.34
C TYR A 360 -13.74 -12.55 -10.69
N SER A 361 -14.23 -13.29 -9.69
CA SER A 361 -15.25 -14.34 -9.88
C SER A 361 -16.60 -13.82 -10.35
N SER A 362 -16.89 -12.54 -10.12
CA SER A 362 -18.13 -11.87 -10.56
C SER A 362 -17.93 -10.37 -10.66
N ARG A 363 -18.88 -9.68 -11.32
CA ARG A 363 -18.94 -8.21 -11.32
C ARG A 363 -19.07 -7.66 -9.90
N LEU A 364 -19.87 -8.30 -9.05
CA LEU A 364 -20.02 -7.90 -7.65
C LEU A 364 -18.66 -7.94 -6.91
N ALA A 365 -17.88 -9.00 -7.13
CA ALA A 365 -16.53 -9.12 -6.55
C ALA A 365 -15.58 -8.02 -7.06
N LEU A 366 -15.65 -7.66 -8.34
CA LEU A 366 -14.89 -6.55 -8.91
C LEU A 366 -15.28 -5.21 -8.27
N PHE A 367 -16.58 -4.91 -8.16
CA PHE A 367 -17.07 -3.69 -7.53
C PHE A 367 -16.71 -3.64 -6.03
N ALA A 368 -16.85 -4.74 -5.30
CA ALA A 368 -16.44 -4.81 -3.90
C ALA A 368 -14.94 -4.53 -3.71
N ALA A 369 -14.09 -5.09 -4.57
CA ALA A 369 -12.65 -4.83 -4.52
C ALA A 369 -12.31 -3.38 -4.87
N ALA A 370 -12.99 -2.80 -5.86
CA ALA A 370 -12.84 -1.38 -6.18
C ALA A 370 -13.31 -0.49 -5.03
N THR A 371 -14.45 -0.78 -4.42
CA THR A 371 -14.94 -0.07 -3.23
C THR A 371 -13.90 -0.07 -2.11
N ARG A 372 -13.29 -1.22 -1.80
CA ARG A 372 -12.20 -1.28 -0.81
C ARG A 372 -10.98 -0.46 -1.18
N LEU A 373 -10.56 -0.50 -2.45
CA LEU A 373 -9.48 0.36 -2.96
C LEU A 373 -9.79 1.85 -2.78
N PHE A 374 -11.06 2.22 -2.89
CA PHE A 374 -11.55 3.57 -2.66
C PHE A 374 -11.89 3.89 -1.20
N ILE A 375 -11.92 2.93 -0.27
CA ILE A 375 -12.20 3.12 1.17
C ILE A 375 -10.91 3.10 2.02
N SER A 376 -9.92 2.30 1.65
CA SER A 376 -8.69 2.11 2.42
C SER A 376 -8.08 3.44 2.87
N ASP A 377 -7.84 3.55 4.18
CA ASP A 377 -7.10 4.65 4.82
C ASP A 377 -5.60 4.40 4.80
N THR A 378 -5.19 3.13 4.73
CA THR A 378 -3.82 2.74 4.44
C THR A 378 -3.52 3.09 2.98
N PRO A 379 -2.55 3.98 2.74
CA PRO A 379 -2.14 4.35 1.40
C PRO A 379 -1.41 3.15 0.79
N GLY A 380 -2.16 2.23 0.18
CA GLY A 380 -1.56 1.38 -0.86
C GLY A 380 -0.81 2.28 -1.86
N PRO A 381 0.18 1.75 -2.59
CA PRO A 381 1.23 2.52 -3.24
C PRO A 381 0.69 3.76 -3.98
N ARG A 382 0.84 4.93 -3.33
CA ARG A 382 0.42 6.28 -3.77
C ARG A 382 -1.07 6.43 -4.10
N GLN A 383 -1.93 6.28 -3.08
CA GLN A 383 -3.32 6.76 -3.09
C GLN A 383 -3.48 8.31 -3.14
N ASP A 384 -2.38 9.06 -3.28
CA ASP A 384 -2.37 10.53 -3.43
C ASP A 384 -3.11 11.07 -4.68
N GLU A 385 -3.52 10.19 -5.59
CA GLU A 385 -4.34 10.53 -6.76
C GLU A 385 -5.86 10.62 -6.45
N ARG A 386 -6.30 10.29 -5.23
CA ARG A 386 -7.73 10.31 -4.89
C ARG A 386 -8.23 11.75 -4.77
N THR A 387 -9.17 12.13 -5.63
CA THR A 387 -9.85 13.43 -5.56
C THR A 387 -11.31 13.29 -5.14
N ASP A 388 -11.90 14.39 -4.65
CA ASP A 388 -13.32 14.47 -4.30
C ASP A 388 -14.22 14.14 -5.49
N GLU A 389 -13.84 14.56 -6.70
CA GLU A 389 -14.58 14.24 -7.93
C GLU A 389 -14.57 12.73 -8.22
N MET A 390 -13.46 12.04 -7.96
CA MET A 390 -13.38 10.59 -8.15
C MET A 390 -14.20 9.83 -7.11
N LEU A 391 -14.26 10.33 -5.87
CA LEU A 391 -15.12 9.77 -4.82
C LEU A 391 -16.60 9.94 -5.18
N LEU A 392 -16.99 11.12 -5.64
CA LEU A 392 -18.34 11.38 -6.14
C LEU A 392 -18.69 10.47 -7.31
N GLU A 393 -17.78 10.35 -8.29
CA GLU A 393 -17.98 9.47 -9.43
C GLU A 393 -18.15 8.00 -9.00
N MET A 394 -17.34 7.52 -8.05
CA MET A 394 -17.47 6.17 -7.50
C MET A 394 -18.82 5.96 -6.80
N ALA A 395 -19.30 6.92 -5.99
CA ALA A 395 -20.62 6.83 -5.35
C ALA A 395 -21.74 6.76 -6.40
N CYS A 396 -21.70 7.60 -7.43
CA CYS A 396 -22.66 7.57 -8.53
C CYS A 396 -22.64 6.22 -9.25
N LEU A 397 -21.46 5.66 -9.51
CA LEU A 397 -21.32 4.34 -10.13
C LEU A 397 -21.90 3.22 -9.27
N LEU A 398 -21.69 3.26 -7.96
CA LEU A 398 -22.27 2.27 -7.02
C LEU A 398 -23.80 2.41 -6.93
N TYR A 399 -24.29 3.65 -6.88
CA TYR A 399 -25.72 3.94 -6.96
C TYR A 399 -26.34 3.37 -8.24
N ASP A 400 -25.72 3.62 -9.41
CA ASP A 400 -26.23 3.16 -10.69
C ASP A 400 -26.14 1.64 -10.87
N TYR A 401 -25.05 1.03 -10.38
CA TYR A 401 -24.89 -0.42 -10.32
C TYR A 401 -26.01 -1.09 -9.53
N GLY A 402 -26.55 -0.42 -8.50
CA GLY A 402 -27.76 -0.82 -7.81
C GLY A 402 -27.55 -1.73 -6.59
N ASP A 403 -26.33 -1.80 -6.06
CA ASP A 403 -26.02 -2.54 -4.84
C ASP A 403 -25.94 -1.60 -3.63
N ALA A 404 -27.03 -1.58 -2.85
CA ALA A 404 -27.14 -0.73 -1.66
C ALA A 404 -26.15 -1.10 -0.56
N ALA A 405 -25.70 -2.35 -0.48
CA ALA A 405 -24.74 -2.78 0.53
C ALA A 405 -23.34 -2.21 0.22
N LEU A 406 -22.92 -2.28 -1.05
CA LEU A 406 -21.63 -1.71 -1.46
C LEU A 406 -21.60 -0.19 -1.37
N LEU A 407 -22.68 0.49 -1.77
CA LEU A 407 -22.80 1.94 -1.58
C LEU A 407 -22.80 2.27 -0.08
N GLY A 408 -23.50 1.48 0.73
CA GLY A 408 -23.53 1.63 2.17
C GLY A 408 -22.15 1.53 2.82
N GLU A 409 -21.38 0.48 2.48
CA GLU A 409 -19.98 0.27 2.91
C GLU A 409 -19.11 1.47 2.51
N PHE A 410 -19.22 1.92 1.26
CA PHE A 410 -18.50 3.08 0.74
C PHE A 410 -18.78 4.36 1.55
N LEU A 411 -20.04 4.60 1.91
CA LEU A 411 -20.44 5.78 2.67
C LEU A 411 -20.03 5.70 4.15
N SER A 412 -20.11 4.52 4.78
CA SER A 412 -19.87 4.38 6.22
C SER A 412 -18.39 4.46 6.60
N GLU A 413 -17.53 3.85 5.79
CA GLU A 413 -16.10 3.72 6.08
C GLU A 413 -15.28 4.96 5.70
N ARG A 414 -15.89 5.94 5.02
CA ARG A 414 -15.23 7.18 4.60
C ARG A 414 -15.59 8.38 5.46
N GLU A 415 -14.65 9.33 5.52
CA GLU A 415 -14.86 10.65 6.11
C GLU A 415 -15.34 11.64 5.04
N TRP A 416 -16.43 12.34 5.32
CA TRP A 416 -17.01 13.31 4.40
C TRP A 416 -17.01 14.73 4.98
N ASP A 417 -16.51 15.71 4.23
CA ASP A 417 -16.47 17.12 4.64
C ASP A 417 -17.07 18.07 3.59
N GLY A 418 -18.27 18.58 3.84
CA GLY A 418 -18.87 19.67 3.06
C GLY A 418 -19.18 19.40 1.58
N GLN A 419 -19.13 18.15 1.12
CA GLN A 419 -19.40 17.74 -0.26
C GLN A 419 -20.90 17.68 -0.54
N ASP A 420 -21.48 18.77 -1.06
CA ASP A 420 -22.93 18.88 -1.31
C ASP A 420 -23.44 17.86 -2.34
N ASP A 421 -22.69 17.65 -3.41
CA ASP A 421 -23.05 16.70 -4.47
C ASP A 421 -23.10 15.25 -3.93
N MET A 422 -22.17 14.90 -3.03
CA MET A 422 -22.19 13.59 -2.37
C MET A 422 -23.41 13.45 -1.45
N ALA A 423 -23.79 14.52 -0.74
CA ALA A 423 -25.01 14.53 0.08
C ALA A 423 -26.28 14.33 -0.75
N ALA A 424 -26.34 14.90 -1.96
CA ALA A 424 -27.43 14.68 -2.91
C ALA A 424 -27.49 13.22 -3.38
N VAL A 425 -26.34 12.59 -3.67
CA VAL A 425 -26.27 11.15 -4.02
C VAL A 425 -26.79 10.27 -2.88
N VAL A 426 -26.47 10.59 -1.63
CA VAL A 426 -27.00 9.88 -0.46
C VAL A 426 -28.53 10.00 -0.39
N ALA A 427 -29.09 11.18 -0.65
CA ALA A 427 -30.54 11.37 -0.67
C ALA A 427 -31.20 10.53 -1.79
N MET A 428 -30.65 10.60 -3.00
CA MET A 428 -31.09 9.75 -4.13
C MET A 428 -31.04 8.25 -3.79
N ALA A 429 -30.02 7.80 -3.06
CA ALA A 429 -29.87 6.41 -2.65
C ALA A 429 -30.97 5.98 -1.65
N VAL A 430 -31.35 6.85 -0.71
CA VAL A 430 -32.48 6.59 0.21
C VAL A 430 -33.77 6.46 -0.57
N ASP A 431 -34.01 7.32 -1.57
CA ASP A 431 -35.23 7.28 -2.39
C ASP A 431 -35.28 6.01 -3.25
N ARG A 432 -34.15 5.61 -3.84
CA ARG A 432 -34.07 4.43 -4.72
C ARG A 432 -34.11 3.11 -3.96
N PHE A 433 -33.31 2.96 -2.90
CA PHE A 433 -33.13 1.69 -2.18
C PHE A 433 -34.04 1.56 -0.95
N GLY A 434 -34.62 2.67 -0.50
CA GLY A 434 -35.49 2.75 0.65
C GLY A 434 -34.75 2.82 1.99
N ARG A 435 -35.48 3.28 3.00
CA ARG A 435 -35.01 3.43 4.39
C ARG A 435 -34.31 2.17 4.93
N ALA A 436 -34.92 1.00 4.74
CA ALA A 436 -34.43 -0.23 5.37
C ALA A 436 -33.00 -0.59 4.96
N ALA A 437 -32.64 -0.32 3.69
CA ALA A 437 -31.29 -0.56 3.18
C ALA A 437 -30.29 0.51 3.64
N MET A 438 -30.73 1.78 3.73
CA MET A 438 -29.85 2.91 4.02
C MET A 438 -29.76 3.29 5.51
N GLU A 439 -30.58 2.71 6.39
CA GLU A 439 -30.58 3.06 7.81
C GLU A 439 -29.24 2.74 8.49
N ALA A 440 -28.69 1.55 8.28
CA ALA A 440 -27.40 1.17 8.88
C ALA A 440 -26.23 2.03 8.34
N PRO A 441 -26.05 2.21 7.02
CA PRO A 441 -25.02 3.09 6.48
C PRO A 441 -25.06 4.52 7.04
N LEU A 442 -26.25 5.13 7.12
CA LEU A 442 -26.41 6.50 7.64
C LEU A 442 -26.11 6.59 9.15
N ARG A 443 -26.48 5.58 9.93
CA ARG A 443 -26.13 5.53 11.36
C ARG A 443 -24.63 5.31 11.58
N ASN A 444 -24.01 4.54 10.69
CA ASN A 444 -22.61 4.13 10.80
C ASN A 444 -21.62 5.02 10.03
N LEU A 445 -22.05 6.18 9.51
CA LEU A 445 -21.12 7.17 8.96
C LEU A 445 -19.98 7.44 9.94
N SER A 446 -18.74 7.38 9.46
CA SER A 446 -17.51 7.63 10.23
C SER A 446 -17.66 8.76 11.24
N ALA A 447 -17.13 8.56 12.45
CA ALA A 447 -17.18 9.56 13.52
C ALA A 447 -16.50 10.89 13.13
N PHE A 448 -15.62 10.85 12.13
CA PHE A 448 -14.92 12.02 11.59
C PHE A 448 -15.69 12.74 10.48
N THR A 449 -16.75 12.12 9.92
CA THR A 449 -17.64 12.77 8.96
C THR A 449 -18.28 14.02 9.56
N SER A 450 -18.09 15.15 8.87
CA SER A 450 -18.45 16.48 9.32
C SER A 450 -19.94 16.63 9.61
N ALA A 451 -20.26 17.46 10.61
CA ALA A 451 -21.64 17.85 10.90
C ALA A 451 -22.30 18.60 9.72
N ARG A 452 -21.50 19.29 8.90
CA ARG A 452 -21.97 20.02 7.72
C ARG A 452 -22.48 19.06 6.65
N PHE A 453 -21.71 18.03 6.30
CA PHE A 453 -22.14 17.00 5.36
C PHE A 453 -23.43 16.32 5.83
N ARG A 454 -23.49 15.94 7.11
CA ARG A 454 -24.68 15.37 7.74
C ARG A 454 -25.91 16.29 7.62
N TYR A 455 -25.75 17.60 7.82
CA TYR A 455 -26.82 18.57 7.59
C TYR A 455 -27.27 18.61 6.12
N GLN A 456 -26.34 18.65 5.16
CA GLN A 456 -26.66 18.67 3.73
C GLN A 456 -27.46 17.43 3.31
N VAL A 457 -27.12 16.25 3.84
CA VAL A 457 -27.89 15.02 3.62
C VAL A 457 -29.33 15.18 4.11
N LEU A 458 -29.53 15.73 5.32
CA LEU A 458 -30.87 15.99 5.85
C LEU A 458 -31.64 17.04 5.04
N GLU A 459 -30.95 18.06 4.55
CA GLU A 459 -31.53 19.10 3.70
C GLU A 459 -32.07 18.48 2.41
N HIS A 460 -31.25 17.73 1.67
CA HIS A 460 -31.68 17.03 0.44
C HIS A 460 -32.84 16.06 0.70
N LEU A 461 -32.77 15.26 1.78
CA LEU A 461 -33.84 14.32 2.16
C LEU A 461 -35.16 14.99 2.59
N THR A 462 -35.17 16.29 2.84
CA THR A 462 -36.37 17.04 3.26
C THR A 462 -36.88 18.04 2.22
N GLN A 463 -36.18 18.22 1.09
CA GLN A 463 -36.55 19.20 0.05
C GLN A 463 -37.95 18.95 -0.56
N ASP A 464 -38.32 17.69 -0.78
CA ASP A 464 -39.61 17.34 -1.41
C ASP A 464 -40.81 17.32 -0.44
N ASN A 465 -40.61 17.76 0.81
CA ASN A 465 -41.62 17.67 1.88
C ASN A 465 -42.18 16.25 2.05
N ASP A 466 -41.40 15.21 1.77
CA ASP A 466 -41.83 13.84 2.03
C ASP A 466 -41.67 13.51 3.53
N TRP A 467 -42.66 13.96 4.31
CA TRP A 467 -42.69 13.76 5.76
C TRP A 467 -42.88 12.30 6.18
N GLN A 468 -43.00 11.36 5.23
CA GLN A 468 -43.00 9.91 5.50
C GLN A 468 -41.75 9.46 6.27
N HIS A 469 -40.64 10.19 6.11
CA HIS A 469 -39.35 9.88 6.73
C HIS A 469 -39.05 10.68 7.99
N ALA A 470 -39.90 11.64 8.39
CA ALA A 470 -39.58 12.65 9.39
C ALA A 470 -39.15 12.08 10.74
N SER A 471 -39.87 11.09 11.27
CA SER A 471 -39.50 10.45 12.55
C SER A 471 -38.13 9.75 12.48
N TRP A 472 -37.87 9.07 11.37
CA TRP A 472 -36.62 8.33 11.18
C TRP A 472 -35.42 9.26 10.99
N LEU A 473 -35.58 10.30 10.17
CA LEU A 473 -34.54 11.31 9.98
C LEU A 473 -34.24 12.06 11.27
N TYR A 474 -35.26 12.33 12.09
CA TYR A 474 -35.06 12.94 13.40
C TYR A 474 -34.22 12.05 14.33
N ASP A 475 -34.50 10.74 14.37
CA ASP A 475 -33.71 9.78 15.16
C ASP A 475 -32.25 9.69 14.69
N ILE A 476 -32.01 9.74 13.38
CA ILE A 476 -30.66 9.77 12.80
C ILE A 476 -29.94 11.08 13.16
N ALA A 477 -30.58 12.22 12.89
CA ALA A 477 -30.04 13.55 13.16
C ALA A 477 -29.72 13.73 14.65
N HIS A 478 -30.54 13.17 15.53
CA HIS A 478 -30.30 13.17 16.97
C HIS A 478 -29.00 12.41 17.34
N GLY A 479 -28.77 11.25 16.73
CA GLY A 479 -27.51 10.51 16.91
C GLY A 479 -26.30 11.30 16.40
N TRP A 480 -26.43 11.91 15.23
CA TRP A 480 -25.39 12.75 14.62
C TRP A 480 -25.06 13.99 15.44
N TRP A 481 -26.06 14.62 16.05
CA TRP A 481 -25.88 15.77 16.92
C TRP A 481 -25.01 15.47 18.13
N ALA A 482 -25.17 14.31 18.76
CA ALA A 482 -24.34 13.92 19.90
C ALA A 482 -22.85 13.88 19.51
N GLY A 483 -22.54 13.32 18.33
CA GLY A 483 -21.18 13.31 17.77
C GLY A 483 -20.65 14.71 17.47
N ALA A 484 -21.44 15.54 16.77
CA ALA A 484 -21.09 16.92 16.43
C ALA A 484 -20.80 17.75 17.70
N ARG A 485 -21.67 17.66 18.70
CA ARG A 485 -21.50 18.32 20.00
C ARG A 485 -20.21 17.88 20.70
N ASN A 486 -19.93 16.57 20.75
CA ASN A 486 -18.72 16.04 21.35
C ASN A 486 -17.45 16.52 20.63
N SER A 487 -17.49 16.61 19.30
CA SER A 487 -16.37 17.13 18.50
C SER A 487 -16.05 18.60 18.79
N VAL A 488 -17.06 19.39 19.16
CA VAL A 488 -16.88 20.80 19.57
C VAL A 488 -16.49 20.92 21.04
N ALA A 489 -16.88 19.96 21.88
CA ALA A 489 -16.61 19.95 23.32
C ALA A 489 -15.16 19.63 23.68
N TYR A 490 -14.31 19.29 22.71
CA TYR A 490 -12.96 18.79 22.96
C TYR A 490 -12.05 19.87 23.62
N PRO A 491 -11.72 19.78 24.92
CA PRO A 491 -11.20 20.93 25.69
C PRO A 491 -9.84 21.48 25.20
N TYR A 492 -9.04 20.62 24.58
CA TYR A 492 -7.65 20.90 24.26
C TYR A 492 -7.46 21.55 22.88
N MET A 493 -8.44 21.41 21.97
CA MET A 493 -8.35 21.93 20.61
C MET A 493 -9.51 22.90 20.32
N PRO A 494 -9.22 24.12 19.83
CA PRO A 494 -10.29 25.00 19.36
C PRO A 494 -11.07 24.31 18.23
N PRO A 495 -12.41 24.32 18.26
CA PRO A 495 -13.18 23.85 17.12
C PRO A 495 -12.90 24.74 15.91
N THR A 496 -12.79 24.13 14.73
CA THR A 496 -12.71 24.88 13.48
C THR A 496 -14.03 25.56 13.18
N GLU A 497 -14.01 26.61 12.35
CA GLU A 497 -15.24 27.28 11.89
C GLU A 497 -16.23 26.26 11.28
N GLY A 498 -15.75 25.39 10.40
CA GLY A 498 -16.57 24.36 9.75
C GLY A 498 -17.28 23.43 10.75
N LYS A 499 -16.60 22.99 11.81
CA LYS A 499 -17.20 22.16 12.87
C LYS A 499 -18.32 22.90 13.60
N LEU A 500 -18.11 24.17 13.94
CA LEU A 500 -19.13 25.00 14.60
C LEU A 500 -20.32 25.29 13.69
N VAL A 501 -20.06 25.64 12.43
CA VAL A 501 -21.09 25.87 11.41
C VAL A 501 -21.95 24.62 11.26
N GLY A 502 -21.35 23.46 10.98
CA GLY A 502 -22.08 22.20 10.83
C GLY A 502 -22.89 21.83 12.08
N ALA A 503 -22.35 22.05 13.28
CA ALA A 503 -23.08 21.81 14.51
C ALA A 503 -24.30 22.75 14.63
N LEU A 504 -24.13 24.06 14.43
CA LEU A 504 -25.24 25.02 14.46
C LEU A 504 -26.31 24.70 13.40
N GLN A 505 -25.90 24.23 12.22
CA GLN A 505 -26.81 23.78 11.16
C GLN A 505 -27.64 22.58 11.59
N LEU A 506 -27.02 21.55 12.17
CA LEU A 506 -27.72 20.38 12.70
C LEU A 506 -28.67 20.75 13.86
N GLU A 507 -28.25 21.64 14.76
CA GLU A 507 -29.10 22.11 15.86
C GLU A 507 -30.33 22.85 15.33
N ALA A 508 -30.13 23.75 14.37
CA ALA A 508 -31.22 24.47 13.72
C ALA A 508 -32.18 23.48 13.02
N TRP A 509 -31.64 22.48 12.32
CA TRP A 509 -32.44 21.46 11.66
C TRP A 509 -33.28 20.66 12.66
N LEU A 510 -32.70 20.21 13.77
CA LEU A 510 -33.43 19.50 14.84
C LEU A 510 -34.59 20.35 15.38
N HIS A 511 -34.35 21.63 15.66
CA HIS A 511 -35.42 22.53 16.07
C HIS A 511 -36.49 22.74 15.00
N ALA A 512 -36.11 22.81 13.73
CA ALA A 512 -37.02 22.94 12.59
C ALA A 512 -37.95 21.71 12.45
N HIS A 513 -37.43 20.52 12.75
CA HIS A 513 -38.08 19.23 12.45
C HIS A 513 -38.58 18.46 13.70
N ALA A 514 -38.45 19.02 14.90
CA ALA A 514 -38.96 18.43 16.14
C ALA A 514 -40.48 18.16 16.14
N ILE A 515 -41.22 18.85 15.27
CA ILE A 515 -42.67 18.68 15.10
C ILE A 515 -42.97 18.62 13.60
N THR A 516 -43.70 17.58 13.17
CA THR A 516 -44.17 17.44 11.78
C THR A 516 -45.07 18.62 11.39
N PRO A 517 -45.17 19.00 10.11
CA PRO A 517 -46.03 20.10 9.67
C PRO A 517 -47.49 19.92 10.05
N ASP A 518 -48.00 18.69 10.02
CA ASP A 518 -49.38 18.40 10.41
C ASP A 518 -49.63 18.72 11.88
N VAL A 519 -48.75 18.25 12.76
CA VAL A 519 -48.84 18.56 14.19
C VAL A 519 -48.65 20.06 14.41
N ARG A 520 -47.75 20.70 13.66
CA ARG A 520 -47.54 22.16 13.72
C ARG A 520 -48.78 22.94 13.29
N ALA A 521 -49.44 22.54 12.21
CA ALA A 521 -50.68 23.14 11.74
C ALA A 521 -51.80 22.96 12.76
N LEU A 522 -51.92 21.78 13.36
CA LEU A 522 -52.87 21.51 14.44
C LEU A 522 -52.60 22.36 15.67
N LEU A 523 -51.33 22.50 16.09
CA LEU A 523 -50.95 23.37 17.20
C LEU A 523 -51.24 24.84 16.88
N ALA A 524 -50.96 25.31 15.65
CA ALA A 524 -51.21 26.68 15.21
C ALA A 524 -52.70 27.06 15.22
N LEU A 525 -53.59 26.09 15.04
CA LEU A 525 -55.04 26.30 15.16
C LEU A 525 -55.51 26.47 16.62
N ARG A 526 -54.68 26.10 17.60
CA ARG A 526 -55.10 25.94 19.01
C ARG A 526 -54.28 26.75 20.00
N LEU A 527 -53.06 27.13 19.65
CA LEU A 527 -52.10 27.74 20.57
C LEU A 527 -51.47 28.98 19.95
N PRO A 528 -51.19 30.02 20.77
CA PRO A 528 -50.34 31.13 20.38
C PRO A 528 -48.94 30.69 19.90
N LEU A 529 -48.34 31.45 18.98
CA LEU A 529 -47.07 31.12 18.33
C LEU A 529 -45.91 30.95 19.34
N ASP A 530 -45.90 31.75 20.40
CA ASP A 530 -44.96 31.68 21.51
C ASP A 530 -45.06 30.35 22.27
N VAL A 531 -46.27 29.86 22.53
CA VAL A 531 -46.49 28.55 23.16
C VAL A 531 -46.00 27.43 22.27
N ILE A 532 -46.26 27.49 20.95
CA ILE A 532 -45.77 26.49 19.99
C ILE A 532 -44.25 26.49 19.93
N THR A 533 -43.63 27.66 19.97
CA THR A 533 -42.17 27.81 20.02
C THR A 533 -41.61 27.18 21.30
N GLY A 534 -42.27 27.38 22.44
CA GLY A 534 -41.92 26.74 23.71
C GLY A 534 -42.04 25.22 23.67
N ILE A 535 -43.13 24.68 23.10
CA ILE A 535 -43.33 23.23 22.92
C ILE A 535 -42.23 22.65 22.03
N ARG A 536 -41.90 23.29 20.91
CA ARG A 536 -40.80 22.86 20.03
C ARG A 536 -39.46 22.82 20.76
N ALA A 537 -39.16 23.85 21.53
CA ALA A 537 -37.93 23.90 22.33
C ALA A 537 -37.90 22.78 23.38
N ALA A 538 -39.02 22.46 24.02
CA ALA A 538 -39.12 21.39 25.02
C ALA A 538 -39.04 19.97 24.41
N LEU A 539 -39.48 19.79 23.17
CA LEU A 539 -39.42 18.50 22.46
C LEU A 539 -38.03 18.17 21.91
N VAL A 540 -37.20 19.19 21.69
CA VAL A 540 -35.78 19.00 21.37
C VAL A 540 -35.06 18.57 22.65
N ASN A 541 -35.06 17.26 22.91
CA ASN A 541 -34.45 16.64 24.09
C ASN A 541 -32.92 16.51 23.97
N VAL A 542 -32.26 17.49 23.34
CA VAL A 542 -30.80 17.53 23.23
C VAL A 542 -30.26 18.78 23.90
N PRO A 543 -29.20 18.66 24.72
CA PRO A 543 -28.60 19.85 25.32
C PRO A 543 -28.02 20.75 24.22
N PRO A 544 -28.28 22.06 24.27
CA PRO A 544 -27.85 22.97 23.23
C PRO A 544 -26.33 23.08 23.20
N LEU A 545 -25.76 23.36 22.02
CA LEU A 545 -24.32 23.59 21.89
C LEU A 545 -23.86 24.78 22.75
N LEU A 546 -24.77 25.70 23.05
CA LEU A 546 -24.59 26.80 23.99
C LEU A 546 -24.01 26.36 25.34
N GLN A 547 -24.43 25.22 25.89
CA GLN A 547 -23.94 24.70 27.17
C GLN A 547 -22.47 24.26 27.08
N VAL A 548 -22.07 23.74 25.92
CA VAL A 548 -20.68 23.34 25.67
C VAL A 548 -19.81 24.58 25.49
N LEU A 549 -20.26 25.51 24.66
CA LEU A 549 -19.51 26.71 24.33
C LEU A 549 -19.31 27.64 25.53
N SER A 550 -20.26 27.72 26.46
CA SER A 550 -20.12 28.54 27.67
C SER A 550 -18.93 28.13 28.55
N HIS A 551 -18.44 26.90 28.41
CA HIS A 551 -17.27 26.37 29.11
C HIS A 551 -16.03 26.24 28.21
N HIS A 552 -16.12 26.62 26.93
CA HIS A 552 -15.06 26.42 25.93
C HIS A 552 -14.52 27.76 25.40
N PRO A 553 -13.60 28.43 26.11
CA PRO A 553 -13.19 29.81 25.83
C PRO A 553 -12.66 30.01 24.41
N LYS A 554 -11.94 29.03 23.84
CA LYS A 554 -11.45 29.11 22.45
C LYS A 554 -12.55 28.92 21.40
N GLY A 555 -13.63 28.21 21.75
CA GLY A 555 -14.74 27.91 20.84
C GLY A 555 -15.64 29.13 20.69
N VAL A 556 -15.86 29.87 21.77
CA VAL A 556 -16.62 31.12 21.74
C VAL A 556 -15.97 32.18 20.85
N ARG A 557 -14.64 32.17 20.68
CA ARG A 557 -13.94 33.10 19.78
C ARG A 557 -14.37 32.95 18.32
N MET A 558 -14.64 31.71 17.88
CA MET A 558 -15.05 31.41 16.51
C MET A 558 -16.57 31.53 16.31
N LEU A 559 -17.34 31.63 17.40
CA LEU A 559 -18.80 31.66 17.38
C LEU A 559 -19.38 32.82 16.55
N PRO A 560 -18.88 34.08 16.61
CA PRO A 560 -19.38 35.15 15.74
C PRO A 560 -19.30 34.83 14.25
N CYS A 561 -18.17 34.27 13.82
CA CYS A 561 -17.94 33.90 12.43
C CYS A 561 -18.89 32.78 12.00
N ALA A 562 -19.01 31.73 12.82
CA ALA A 562 -19.92 30.62 12.57
C ALA A 562 -21.40 31.07 12.53
N LEU A 563 -21.84 31.92 13.47
CA LEU A 563 -23.20 32.49 13.48
C LEU A 563 -23.49 33.32 12.22
N TRP A 564 -22.50 34.08 11.75
CA TRP A 564 -22.62 34.83 10.51
C TRP A 564 -22.72 33.90 9.29
N ALA A 565 -21.94 32.82 9.26
CA ALA A 565 -22.00 31.83 8.19
C ALA A 565 -23.36 31.13 8.12
N VAL A 566 -24.01 30.87 9.27
CA VAL A 566 -25.36 30.26 9.33
C VAL A 566 -26.51 31.28 9.40
N ARG A 567 -26.28 32.57 9.13
CA ARG A 567 -27.29 33.63 9.27
C ARG A 567 -28.56 33.43 8.42
N THR A 568 -28.46 32.65 7.35
CA THR A 568 -29.59 32.31 6.47
C THR A 568 -30.43 31.15 7.00
N ILE A 569 -29.95 30.46 8.03
CA ILE A 569 -30.61 29.29 8.63
C ILE A 569 -31.39 29.74 9.86
N ALA A 570 -32.67 29.39 9.90
CA ALA A 570 -33.60 29.85 10.93
C ALA A 570 -33.40 29.09 12.26
N LEU A 571 -32.43 29.53 13.05
CA LEU A 571 -32.36 29.17 14.48
C LEU A 571 -33.58 29.74 15.22
N PRO A 572 -34.11 29.05 16.26
CA PRO A 572 -35.13 29.62 17.13
C PRO A 572 -34.67 30.99 17.66
N PRO A 573 -35.50 32.06 17.61
CA PRO A 573 -35.07 33.40 17.98
C PRO A 573 -34.45 33.52 19.37
N ALA A 574 -34.99 32.77 20.34
CA ALA A 574 -34.45 32.72 21.70
C ALA A 574 -33.04 32.09 21.75
N LEU A 575 -32.81 31.03 20.98
CA LEU A 575 -31.52 30.35 20.92
C LEU A 575 -30.48 31.19 20.16
N HIS A 576 -30.87 31.79 19.03
CA HIS A 576 -30.02 32.72 18.29
C HIS A 576 -29.57 33.88 19.19
N ARG A 577 -30.50 34.52 19.92
CA ARG A 577 -30.18 35.57 20.89
C ARG A 577 -29.20 35.08 21.96
N ALA A 578 -29.41 33.89 22.52
CA ALA A 578 -28.52 33.34 23.54
C ALA A 578 -27.09 33.09 23.02
N TYR A 579 -26.93 32.66 21.77
CA TYR A 579 -25.62 32.53 21.14
C TYR A 579 -24.95 33.89 20.89
N VAL A 580 -25.71 34.89 20.41
CA VAL A 580 -25.22 36.26 20.25
C VAL A 580 -24.80 36.84 21.60
N ASP A 581 -25.61 36.69 22.64
CA ASP A 581 -25.30 37.17 23.99
C ASP A 581 -24.04 36.50 24.57
N LEU A 582 -23.86 35.20 24.34
CA LEU A 582 -22.62 34.50 24.71
C LEU A 582 -21.41 35.06 23.95
N ALA A 583 -21.54 35.25 22.64
CA ALA A 583 -20.48 35.78 21.80
C ALA A 583 -20.12 37.23 22.16
N VAL A 584 -21.11 38.09 22.43
CA VAL A 584 -20.94 39.47 22.90
C VAL A 584 -20.19 39.50 24.22
N ARG A 585 -20.66 38.74 25.24
CA ARG A 585 -19.99 38.66 26.54
C ARG A 585 -18.51 38.26 26.38
N CYS A 586 -18.24 37.17 25.68
CA CYS A 586 -16.87 36.67 25.59
C CYS A 586 -15.94 37.52 24.70
N CYS A 587 -16.44 38.12 23.63
CA CYS A 587 -15.60 38.94 22.74
C CYS A 587 -15.42 40.38 23.26
N CYS A 588 -16.39 40.91 24.03
CA CYS A 588 -16.32 42.27 24.57
C CYS A 588 -15.63 42.33 25.94
N ASP A 589 -15.69 41.28 26.77
CA ASP A 589 -15.23 41.32 28.17
C ASP A 589 -13.75 40.92 28.39
N GLY A 590 -12.95 40.62 27.36
CA GLY A 590 -11.53 40.32 27.62
C GLY A 590 -10.66 39.68 26.53
N ASP A 591 -11.17 39.40 25.33
CA ASP A 591 -10.33 38.85 24.26
C ASP A 591 -9.75 39.95 23.35
N ALA A 592 -8.64 40.54 23.78
CA ALA A 592 -7.99 41.65 23.08
C ALA A 592 -7.47 41.31 21.67
N ASN A 593 -7.60 40.07 21.18
CA ASN A 593 -7.01 39.62 19.92
C ASN A 593 -8.03 39.07 18.90
N ASN A 594 -9.34 39.13 19.15
CA ASN A 594 -10.35 38.58 18.25
C ASN A 594 -11.00 39.63 17.32
N ASP A 595 -10.17 40.32 16.56
CA ASP A 595 -10.61 41.42 15.68
C ASP A 595 -11.60 40.96 14.59
N ALA A 596 -11.41 39.76 14.02
CA ALA A 596 -12.35 39.20 13.05
C ALA A 596 -13.71 38.85 13.67
N GLY A 597 -13.71 38.21 14.85
CA GLY A 597 -14.95 37.88 15.56
C GLY A 597 -15.74 39.13 15.94
N LEU A 598 -15.06 40.20 16.35
CA LEU A 598 -15.69 41.48 16.67
C LEU A 598 -16.32 42.14 15.44
N ALA A 599 -15.68 42.05 14.26
CA ALA A 599 -16.27 42.51 13.00
C ALA A 599 -17.57 41.74 12.69
N TYR A 600 -17.58 40.41 12.81
CA TYR A 600 -18.80 39.62 12.62
C TYR A 600 -19.90 39.93 13.64
N LEU A 601 -19.56 40.17 14.92
CA LEU A 601 -20.53 40.61 15.92
C LEU A 601 -21.17 41.94 15.57
N LEU A 602 -20.38 42.89 15.05
CA LEU A 602 -20.89 44.18 14.62
C LEU A 602 -21.92 44.02 13.49
N LEU A 603 -21.68 43.07 12.57
CA LEU A 603 -22.62 42.72 11.51
C LEU A 603 -23.89 42.04 12.05
N LEU A 604 -23.74 41.06 12.95
CA LEU A 604 -24.82 40.27 13.54
C LEU A 604 -25.75 41.10 14.43
N THR A 605 -25.19 42.08 15.15
CA THR A 605 -25.94 42.88 16.14
C THR A 605 -26.51 44.16 15.55
N SER A 606 -26.19 44.51 14.30
CA SER A 606 -26.72 45.71 13.65
C SER A 606 -28.25 45.75 13.69
N GLY A 607 -28.81 46.81 14.28
CA GLY A 607 -30.26 46.96 14.47
C GLY A 607 -30.81 46.31 15.74
N SER A 608 -29.95 45.83 16.65
CA SER A 608 -30.33 45.30 17.97
C SER A 608 -29.73 46.13 19.11
N ASP A 609 -30.29 45.98 20.32
CA ASP A 609 -29.78 46.66 21.53
C ASP A 609 -28.33 46.29 21.86
N ALA A 610 -27.86 45.11 21.42
CA ALA A 610 -26.48 44.66 21.62
C ALA A 610 -25.47 45.43 20.74
N PHE A 611 -25.91 46.14 19.71
CA PHE A 611 -25.04 46.86 18.78
C PHE A 611 -24.17 47.90 19.49
N GLU A 612 -24.75 48.70 20.39
CA GLU A 612 -24.04 49.78 21.07
C GLU A 612 -22.86 49.25 21.92
N VAL A 613 -23.06 48.10 22.57
CA VAL A 613 -22.02 47.43 23.37
C VAL A 613 -20.87 46.98 22.47
N VAL A 614 -21.19 46.31 21.36
CA VAL A 614 -20.19 45.81 20.40
C VAL A 614 -19.47 46.97 19.71
N ALA A 615 -20.21 48.01 19.31
CA ALA A 615 -19.72 49.21 18.65
C ALA A 615 -18.69 49.96 19.50
N ALA A 616 -18.93 50.09 20.81
CA ALA A 616 -18.00 50.74 21.74
C ALA A 616 -16.63 50.03 21.77
N VAL A 617 -16.62 48.69 21.79
CA VAL A 617 -15.37 47.90 21.76
C VAL A 617 -14.74 47.94 20.37
N ALA A 618 -15.53 47.80 19.30
CA ALA A 618 -15.08 47.80 17.91
C ALA A 618 -14.41 49.11 17.49
N ALA A 619 -14.80 50.25 18.09
CA ALA A 619 -14.20 51.55 17.81
C ALA A 619 -12.68 51.56 18.05
N SER A 620 -12.22 50.85 19.09
CA SER A 620 -10.80 50.71 19.41
C SER A 620 -10.03 49.81 18.44
N ARG A 621 -10.73 49.00 17.62
CA ARG A 621 -10.17 48.01 16.69
C ARG A 621 -10.24 48.42 15.23
N ARG A 622 -10.78 49.60 14.94
CA ARG A 622 -10.99 50.10 13.58
C ARG A 622 -9.72 50.09 12.71
N SER A 623 -8.55 50.34 13.27
CA SER A 623 -7.28 50.34 12.52
C SER A 623 -6.71 48.95 12.27
N SER A 624 -7.29 47.89 12.83
CA SER A 624 -6.82 46.52 12.61
C SER A 624 -7.08 46.08 11.17
N GLY A 625 -6.01 45.65 10.48
CA GLY A 625 -6.11 45.12 9.12
C GLY A 625 -6.93 43.83 9.04
N GLN A 626 -7.03 43.05 10.12
CA GLN A 626 -7.90 41.86 10.14
C GLN A 626 -9.36 42.25 10.26
N PHE A 627 -9.69 43.18 11.15
CA PHE A 627 -11.05 43.74 11.30
C PHE A 627 -11.57 44.33 9.98
N GLN A 628 -10.77 45.18 9.33
CA GLN A 628 -11.16 45.81 8.05
C GLN A 628 -11.35 44.78 6.94
N ARG A 629 -10.43 43.82 6.80
CA ARG A 629 -10.56 42.75 5.81
C ARG A 629 -11.85 41.96 6.00
N THR A 630 -12.22 41.62 7.23
CA THR A 630 -13.46 40.89 7.53
C THR A 630 -14.71 41.71 7.16
N LEU A 631 -14.78 42.99 7.51
CA LEU A 631 -15.92 43.84 7.13
C LEU A 631 -16.02 44.00 5.60
N GLN A 632 -14.90 44.23 4.92
CA GLN A 632 -14.84 44.41 3.47
C GLN A 632 -15.21 43.14 2.70
N ALA A 633 -14.76 41.97 3.17
CA ALA A 633 -15.11 40.68 2.57
C ALA A 633 -16.61 40.36 2.64
N ASN A 634 -17.37 41.04 3.50
CA ASN A 634 -18.80 40.81 3.73
C ASN A 634 -19.66 42.02 3.30
N ALA A 635 -19.21 42.83 2.34
CA ALA A 635 -19.78 44.14 1.98
C ALA A 635 -21.23 44.15 1.43
N THR A 636 -21.90 43.00 1.32
CA THR A 636 -23.33 42.93 1.02
C THR A 636 -24.15 43.21 2.28
N PHE A 637 -24.31 44.50 2.57
CA PHE A 637 -25.05 44.99 3.73
C PHE A 637 -26.49 45.35 3.36
N SER A 638 -27.41 45.18 4.31
CA SER A 638 -28.70 45.88 4.24
C SER A 638 -28.48 47.40 4.27
N ALA A 639 -29.50 48.17 3.86
CA ALA A 639 -29.44 49.63 3.93
C ALA A 639 -29.17 50.13 5.36
N GLU A 640 -29.79 49.47 6.35
CA GLU A 640 -29.61 49.76 7.78
C GLU A 640 -28.19 49.43 8.24
N GLN A 641 -27.67 48.25 7.89
CA GLN A 641 -26.28 47.86 8.17
C GLN A 641 -25.28 48.85 7.53
N THR A 642 -25.53 49.29 6.30
CA THR A 642 -24.66 50.26 5.62
C THR A 642 -24.56 51.58 6.37
N ILE A 643 -25.66 52.05 6.94
CA ILE A 643 -25.67 53.28 7.75
C ILE A 643 -24.93 53.06 9.06
N ALA A 644 -25.23 51.97 9.77
CA ALA A 644 -24.67 51.64 11.07
C ALA A 644 -23.15 51.35 11.02
N LEU A 645 -22.67 50.71 9.96
CA LEU A 645 -21.27 50.27 9.82
C LEU A 645 -20.36 51.32 9.19
N ARG A 646 -20.91 52.39 8.60
CA ARG A 646 -20.14 53.49 7.98
C ARG A 646 -19.03 54.07 8.88
N PRO A 647 -19.21 54.24 10.21
CA PRO A 647 -18.16 54.74 11.09
C PRO A 647 -16.98 53.77 11.28
N PHE A 648 -17.13 52.50 10.92
CA PHE A 648 -16.14 51.44 11.18
C PHE A 648 -15.35 51.07 9.94
N ILE A 649 -15.87 51.30 8.73
CA ILE A 649 -15.16 51.02 7.48
C ILE A 649 -14.12 52.13 7.24
N SER A 650 -12.84 51.78 7.10
CA SER A 650 -11.82 52.71 6.63
C SER A 650 -11.96 52.90 5.13
N ARG A 651 -11.91 54.16 4.66
CA ARG A 651 -11.89 54.46 3.23
C ARG A 651 -10.60 54.02 2.57
#